data_AF-A0A944ZXA3-F1
#
_entry.id   AF-A0A944ZXA3-F1
#
_cell.length_a   1.000
_cell.length_b   1.000
_cell.length_c   1.000
_cell.angle_alpha   90.00
_cell.angle_beta   90.00
_cell.angle_gamma   90.00
#
_symmetry.space_group_name_H-M   'P 1'
#
loop_
_entity.id
_entity.type
_entity.pdbx_description
1 polymer ?
#
loop_
_entity_poly.entity_id
_entity_poly.type
_entity_poly.pdbx_seq_one_letter_code
_entity_poly.pdbx_strand_id
1 'polypeptide(L)'
;MRLNRRKFLQVSAGVATAMALTSKRVGAQLKPVVKVGNPLEAYPDRRWEEVYRDQYKYERSFTYCCSPNDTHQCRVRGFVRNGILMRIEQNYDHHKVRDLYGNQADAAWNPRMCLRGMTYPRRAYGPYRNKYPMIRVGWKQWADDGFPYLDKENREKYKMTSRGTDEFVRMTWDQTFTYLAKGHVAVGKAYSGARGAQRLKNEGYQPEMIEAMGGSGPRTFKYRGGMGLLGVVGKYGIYRLANNMALLDSIIRGRGPGKVLGGRAWSNYTWHGDQAPGHSWTHGMQTSDIDFADHRYAKMTIQWGKNLIENKMPEAHWYTEIMERGGTLVSIAPEYNPPATKADYWVPVRAGLSDISLFLGVAKIIMDEGLVDIDYVKDYTDMPLLVRTDTLIRLHPDDFIPGYKAQTLPKDGFTTKWMKNFNRDMMPDFAVWDTNTDKPVAVTREDIGAKMRKKNIDPALDGVFDIKLVSGRTITAMPLYEMYKVHLKDYDIDTVNQICHAPKDLIVRLARDIGTIKPVEIHYGEGICHYFHATMHNRASYVPLMLTGNVGPKGSGSHTWAGNYKAGNYQGSHWSGPGFAAMVAEDPFNPILDVSQNVDWKNVKGYLKGEEVSYWAHRDKALIVNTPRYGRKVFTGRTHMPTPTKLVWFVNVNVINNAKWFYELVFNTNNNVDMIVAQDIEFTGSCEYSDIV
;
A
#
# COMPACT_ATOMS: atom_id res chain seq x y z
N MET A 1 -35.67 13.96 -77.64
CA MET A 1 -37.05 13.52 -77.92
C MET A 1 -38.00 14.59 -77.35
N ARG A 2 -38.74 15.36 -78.17
CA ARG A 2 -39.67 16.39 -77.68
C ARG A 2 -40.95 15.71 -77.17
N LEU A 3 -41.21 15.79 -75.86
CA LEU A 3 -42.45 15.31 -75.24
C LEU A 3 -43.62 16.20 -75.69
N ASN A 4 -44.57 15.64 -76.45
CA ASN A 4 -45.79 16.38 -76.77
C ASN A 4 -46.75 16.39 -75.57
N ARG A 5 -47.65 17.38 -75.54
CA ARG A 5 -48.58 17.64 -74.43
C ARG A 5 -49.43 16.41 -74.08
N ARG A 6 -49.75 15.56 -75.05
CA ARG A 6 -50.54 14.33 -74.86
C ARG A 6 -49.74 13.24 -74.12
N LYS A 7 -48.47 13.03 -74.49
CA LYS A 7 -47.55 12.13 -73.77
C LYS A 7 -47.23 12.64 -72.37
N PHE A 8 -47.08 13.96 -72.21
CA PHE A 8 -46.88 14.55 -70.88
C PHE A 8 -48.06 14.24 -69.96
N LEU A 9 -49.30 14.47 -70.40
CA LEU A 9 -50.50 14.19 -69.59
C LEU A 9 -50.67 12.70 -69.27
N GLN A 10 -50.37 11.79 -70.20
CA GLN A 10 -50.43 10.34 -69.95
C GLN A 10 -49.37 9.88 -68.94
N VAL A 11 -48.14 10.40 -69.05
CA VAL A 11 -47.07 10.09 -68.11
C VAL A 11 -47.38 10.69 -66.74
N SER A 12 -47.87 11.93 -66.67
CA SER A 12 -48.27 12.57 -65.43
C SER A 12 -49.42 11.85 -64.74
N ALA A 13 -50.43 11.39 -65.50
CA ALA A 13 -51.52 10.59 -64.95
C ALA A 13 -51.03 9.23 -64.45
N GLY A 14 -50.19 8.53 -65.22
CA GLY A 14 -49.59 7.26 -64.81
C GLY A 14 -48.71 7.38 -63.57
N VAL A 15 -47.91 8.45 -63.47
CA VAL A 15 -47.10 8.75 -62.28
C VAL A 15 -47.97 9.11 -61.09
N ALA A 16 -49.03 9.91 -61.26
CA ALA A 16 -49.96 10.24 -60.18
C ALA A 16 -50.69 8.99 -59.64
N THR A 17 -51.13 8.09 -60.52
CA THR A 17 -51.77 6.83 -60.11
C THR A 17 -50.77 5.88 -59.44
N ALA A 18 -49.53 5.79 -59.95
CA ALA A 18 -48.47 5.01 -59.32
C ALA A 18 -48.11 5.56 -57.93
N MET A 19 -48.02 6.88 -57.77
CA MET A 19 -47.79 7.55 -56.49
C MET A 19 -48.96 7.39 -55.51
N ALA A 20 -50.20 7.39 -55.99
CA ALA A 20 -51.38 7.14 -55.14
C ALA A 20 -51.47 5.67 -54.70
N LEU A 21 -51.02 4.73 -55.52
CA LEU A 21 -50.97 3.30 -55.19
C LEU A 21 -49.80 2.97 -54.25
N THR A 22 -48.64 3.63 -54.42
CA THR A 22 -47.50 3.46 -53.50
C THR A 22 -47.74 4.18 -52.17
N SER A 23 -48.40 5.34 -52.14
CA SER A 23 -48.76 6.01 -50.89
C SER A 23 -49.77 5.21 -50.06
N LYS A 24 -50.72 4.51 -50.70
CA LYS A 24 -51.61 3.54 -50.02
C LYS A 24 -50.84 2.34 -49.45
N ARG A 25 -49.80 1.85 -50.13
CA ARG A 25 -48.95 0.76 -49.62
C ARG A 25 -48.02 1.20 -48.49
N VAL A 26 -47.48 2.42 -48.53
CA VAL A 26 -46.66 2.99 -47.45
C VAL A 26 -47.54 3.33 -46.22
N GLY A 27 -48.74 3.87 -46.43
CA GLY A 27 -49.72 4.09 -45.36
C GLY A 27 -50.20 2.78 -44.72
N ALA A 28 -50.29 1.68 -45.48
CA ALA A 28 -50.66 0.36 -44.95
C ALA A 28 -49.55 -0.32 -44.12
N GLN A 29 -48.30 0.17 -44.18
CA GLN A 29 -47.20 -0.33 -43.33
C GLN A 29 -47.06 0.43 -42.01
N LEU A 30 -47.73 1.58 -41.86
CA LEU A 30 -47.81 2.29 -40.60
C LEU A 30 -48.96 1.70 -39.78
N LYS A 31 -48.63 0.82 -38.83
CA LYS A 31 -49.61 0.36 -37.84
C LYS A 31 -50.16 1.59 -37.11
N PRO A 32 -51.49 1.69 -36.88
CA PRO A 32 -52.06 2.78 -36.11
C PRO A 32 -51.39 2.85 -34.74
N VAL A 33 -51.06 4.06 -34.28
CA VAL A 33 -50.51 4.28 -32.93
C VAL A 33 -51.51 3.71 -31.93
N VAL A 34 -51.07 2.72 -31.13
CA VAL A 34 -51.89 2.11 -30.09
C VAL A 34 -52.31 3.22 -29.12
N LYS A 35 -53.59 3.58 -29.11
CA LYS A 35 -54.13 4.54 -28.14
C LYS A 35 -54.22 3.85 -26.79
N VAL A 36 -53.30 4.20 -25.89
CA VAL A 36 -53.28 3.69 -24.53
C VAL A 36 -53.76 4.81 -23.61
N GLY A 37 -54.86 4.59 -22.89
CA GLY A 37 -55.40 5.58 -21.94
C GLY A 37 -54.46 5.77 -20.76
N ASN A 38 -54.35 4.76 -19.89
CA ASN A 38 -53.38 4.72 -18.80
C ASN A 38 -52.37 3.57 -19.01
N PRO A 39 -51.18 3.86 -19.56
CA PRO A 39 -50.17 2.83 -19.85
C PRO A 39 -49.56 2.18 -18.60
N LEU A 40 -49.78 2.73 -17.40
CA LEU A 40 -49.35 2.12 -16.14
C LEU A 40 -50.36 1.12 -15.57
N GLU A 41 -51.62 1.17 -16.02
CA GLU A 41 -52.71 0.31 -15.56
C GLU A 41 -52.91 -0.91 -16.48
N ALA A 42 -52.98 -0.68 -17.80
CA ALA A 42 -53.11 -1.75 -18.78
C ALA A 42 -52.49 -1.35 -20.12
N TYR A 43 -51.67 -2.23 -20.69
CA TYR A 43 -51.10 -2.06 -22.03
C TYR A 43 -51.59 -3.20 -22.94
N PRO A 44 -52.15 -2.91 -24.13
CA PRO A 44 -52.84 -3.92 -24.95
C PRO A 44 -51.94 -5.05 -25.48
N ASP A 45 -50.68 -4.76 -25.80
CA ASP A 45 -49.69 -5.75 -26.26
C ASP A 45 -48.36 -5.49 -25.56
N ARG A 46 -47.93 -6.40 -24.69
CA ARG A 46 -46.68 -6.30 -23.92
C ARG A 46 -45.51 -7.04 -24.57
N ARG A 47 -45.65 -7.60 -25.77
CA ARG A 47 -44.56 -8.35 -26.44
C ARG A 47 -43.35 -7.49 -26.77
N TRP A 48 -43.52 -6.17 -26.90
CA TRP A 48 -42.38 -5.26 -27.04
C TRP A 48 -41.42 -5.32 -25.84
N GLU A 49 -41.91 -5.71 -24.65
CA GLU A 49 -41.10 -5.91 -23.46
C GLU A 49 -40.18 -7.14 -23.58
N GLU A 50 -40.51 -8.12 -24.45
CA GLU A 50 -39.68 -9.31 -24.66
C GLU A 50 -38.28 -8.94 -25.15
N VAL A 51 -38.15 -7.89 -25.97
CA VAL A 51 -36.84 -7.38 -26.42
C VAL A 51 -35.99 -6.94 -25.23
N TYR A 52 -36.58 -6.23 -24.26
CA TYR A 52 -35.87 -5.78 -23.05
C TYR A 52 -35.60 -6.94 -22.07
N ARG A 53 -36.53 -7.88 -21.92
CA ARG A 53 -36.31 -9.09 -21.11
C ARG A 53 -35.22 -9.99 -21.70
N ASP A 54 -35.17 -10.14 -23.02
CA ASP A 54 -34.13 -10.92 -23.69
C ASP A 54 -32.74 -10.28 -23.54
N GLN A 55 -32.63 -8.94 -23.56
CA GLN A 55 -31.38 -8.24 -23.27
C GLN A 55 -30.82 -8.59 -21.87
N TYR A 56 -31.69 -8.85 -20.89
CA TYR A 56 -31.30 -9.16 -19.53
C TYR A 56 -31.08 -10.68 -19.27
N LYS A 57 -31.48 -11.53 -20.22
CA LYS A 57 -31.36 -13.00 -20.15
C LYS A 57 -29.91 -13.46 -20.24
N TYR A 58 -29.57 -14.47 -19.45
CA TYR A 58 -28.26 -15.12 -19.42
C TYR A 58 -28.41 -16.64 -19.27
N GLU A 59 -27.37 -17.39 -19.63
CA GLU A 59 -27.35 -18.86 -19.54
C GLU A 59 -26.75 -19.35 -18.22
N ARG A 60 -25.72 -18.66 -17.74
CA ARG A 60 -25.07 -18.95 -16.46
C ARG A 60 -24.54 -17.68 -15.82
N SER A 61 -24.29 -17.76 -14.52
CA SER A 61 -23.57 -16.73 -13.78
C SER A 61 -22.47 -17.34 -12.94
N PHE A 62 -21.46 -16.55 -12.61
CA PHE A 62 -20.41 -16.94 -11.68
C PHE A 62 -20.00 -15.75 -10.82
N THR A 63 -19.46 -16.03 -9.63
CA THR A 63 -18.96 -15.00 -8.73
C THR A 63 -17.45 -14.92 -8.80
N TYR A 64 -16.91 -13.71 -8.78
CA TYR A 64 -15.48 -13.43 -8.71
C TYR A 64 -15.20 -12.22 -7.82
N CYS A 65 -13.93 -12.00 -7.50
CA CYS A 65 -13.49 -10.81 -6.77
C CYS A 65 -12.85 -9.82 -7.74
N CYS A 66 -13.32 -8.57 -7.74
CA CYS A 66 -12.65 -7.48 -8.44
C CYS A 66 -11.38 -7.12 -7.67
N SER A 67 -10.21 -7.44 -8.23
CA SER A 67 -8.93 -7.31 -7.53
C SER A 67 -7.86 -6.43 -8.23
N PRO A 68 -8.18 -5.20 -8.67
CA PRO A 68 -7.16 -4.17 -8.85
C PRO A 68 -6.67 -3.63 -7.49
N ASN A 69 -5.61 -2.83 -7.48
CA ASN A 69 -5.14 -2.20 -6.24
C ASN A 69 -6.03 -1.02 -5.81
N ASP A 70 -7.30 -1.31 -5.52
CA ASP A 70 -8.31 -0.34 -5.13
C ASP A 70 -8.74 -0.47 -3.66
N THR A 71 -8.22 -1.47 -2.94
CA THR A 71 -8.53 -1.84 -1.53
C THR A 71 -9.89 -2.46 -1.26
N HIS A 72 -10.74 -2.59 -2.27
CA HIS A 72 -12.13 -2.93 -2.02
C HIS A 72 -12.42 -4.42 -2.11
N GLN A 73 -11.71 -5.13 -2.99
CA GLN A 73 -11.90 -6.57 -3.21
C GLN A 73 -13.39 -6.96 -3.35
N CYS A 74 -14.13 -6.15 -4.11
CA CYS A 74 -15.58 -6.29 -4.19
C CYS A 74 -15.96 -7.66 -4.77
N ARG A 75 -16.93 -8.32 -4.15
CA ARG A 75 -17.51 -9.57 -4.66
C ARG A 75 -18.55 -9.25 -5.73
N VAL A 76 -18.29 -9.70 -6.94
CA VAL A 76 -19.05 -9.37 -8.16
C VAL A 76 -19.60 -10.63 -8.80
N ARG A 77 -20.81 -10.55 -9.36
CA ARG A 77 -21.42 -11.60 -10.17
C ARG A 77 -21.32 -11.24 -11.64
N GLY A 78 -20.74 -12.14 -12.44
CA GLY A 78 -20.72 -12.04 -13.89
C GLY A 78 -21.78 -12.93 -14.54
N PHE A 79 -22.42 -12.42 -15.58
CA PHE A 79 -23.51 -13.09 -16.31
C PHE A 79 -23.07 -13.39 -17.74
N VAL A 80 -23.25 -14.63 -18.17
CA VAL A 80 -22.71 -15.16 -19.42
C VAL A 80 -23.83 -15.64 -20.33
N ARG A 81 -23.73 -15.32 -21.62
CA ARG A 81 -24.58 -15.82 -22.70
C ARG A 81 -23.71 -16.08 -23.93
N ASN A 82 -23.90 -17.20 -24.62
CA ASN A 82 -23.09 -17.61 -25.77
C ASN A 82 -21.56 -17.61 -25.48
N GLY A 83 -21.18 -17.96 -24.25
CA GLY A 83 -19.77 -17.93 -23.82
C GLY A 83 -19.16 -16.53 -23.60
N ILE A 84 -19.93 -15.45 -23.75
CA ILE A 84 -19.49 -14.06 -23.57
C ILE A 84 -20.00 -13.50 -22.24
N LEU A 85 -19.13 -12.82 -21.49
CA LEU A 85 -19.51 -12.05 -20.30
C LEU A 85 -20.28 -10.80 -20.75
N MET A 86 -21.58 -10.81 -20.52
CA MET A 86 -22.50 -9.77 -20.99
C MET A 86 -22.56 -8.57 -20.05
N ARG A 87 -22.67 -8.84 -18.75
CA ARG A 87 -22.78 -7.83 -17.70
C ARG A 87 -22.23 -8.34 -16.37
N ILE A 88 -22.03 -7.42 -15.45
CA ILE A 88 -21.59 -7.69 -14.08
C ILE A 88 -22.38 -6.84 -13.10
N GLU A 89 -22.62 -7.37 -11.90
CA GLU A 89 -23.36 -6.69 -10.84
C GLU A 89 -22.79 -7.06 -9.47
N GLN A 90 -23.11 -6.26 -8.45
CA GLN A 90 -22.77 -6.59 -7.07
C GLN A 90 -23.45 -7.90 -6.65
N ASN A 91 -22.75 -8.73 -5.87
CA ASN A 91 -23.29 -10.03 -5.48
C ASN A 91 -24.26 -9.97 -4.28
N TYR A 92 -24.30 -8.83 -3.56
CA TYR A 92 -25.21 -8.51 -2.45
C TYR A 92 -25.26 -9.52 -1.27
N ASP A 93 -24.18 -10.26 -1.02
CA ASP A 93 -24.15 -11.36 -0.05
C ASP A 93 -23.09 -11.21 1.06
N HIS A 94 -22.53 -10.01 1.29
CA HIS A 94 -21.48 -9.81 2.30
C HIS A 94 -21.93 -10.24 3.70
N HIS A 95 -23.20 -10.00 4.05
CA HIS A 95 -23.78 -10.43 5.33
C HIS A 95 -23.77 -11.94 5.56
N LYS A 96 -23.49 -12.77 4.56
CA LYS A 96 -23.40 -14.24 4.71
C LYS A 96 -22.00 -14.71 5.10
N VAL A 97 -21.00 -13.82 5.03
CA VAL A 97 -19.60 -14.14 5.34
C VAL A 97 -19.44 -14.25 6.85
N ARG A 98 -18.79 -15.34 7.29
CA ARG A 98 -18.43 -15.61 8.68
C ARG A 98 -16.94 -15.86 8.81
N ASP A 99 -16.36 -15.45 9.92
CA ASP A 99 -15.00 -15.85 10.29
C ASP A 99 -14.98 -17.21 11.02
N LEU A 100 -13.77 -17.67 11.36
CA LEU A 100 -13.55 -18.94 12.07
C LEU A 100 -14.11 -18.94 13.51
N TYR A 101 -14.44 -17.77 14.05
CA TYR A 101 -14.99 -17.59 15.40
C TYR A 101 -16.52 -17.45 15.40
N GLY A 102 -17.15 -17.53 14.22
CA GLY A 102 -18.59 -17.39 14.06
C GLY A 102 -19.09 -15.95 13.96
N ASN A 103 -18.19 -14.96 14.02
CA ASN A 103 -18.56 -13.56 13.79
C ASN A 103 -19.04 -13.42 12.34
N GLN A 104 -20.07 -12.59 12.14
CA GLN A 104 -20.73 -12.44 10.86
C GLN A 104 -20.70 -10.98 10.43
N ALA A 105 -20.37 -10.72 9.17
CA ALA A 105 -20.50 -9.39 8.60
C ALA A 105 -21.97 -8.96 8.57
N ASP A 106 -22.24 -7.67 8.71
CA ASP A 106 -23.59 -7.13 8.62
C ASP A 106 -24.00 -6.79 7.17
N ALA A 107 -25.29 -6.51 6.96
CA ALA A 107 -25.85 -6.21 5.64
C ALA A 107 -25.45 -4.84 5.07
N ALA A 108 -24.99 -3.90 5.89
CA ALA A 108 -24.59 -2.57 5.43
C ALA A 108 -23.22 -2.57 4.72
N TRP A 109 -22.49 -3.69 4.73
CA TRP A 109 -21.39 -3.89 3.77
C TRP A 109 -21.86 -4.00 2.32
N ASN A 110 -23.15 -4.20 2.04
CA ASN A 110 -23.68 -4.18 0.68
C ASN A 110 -23.99 -2.74 0.23
N PRO A 111 -23.85 -2.42 -1.07
CA PRO A 111 -23.53 -3.32 -2.18
C PRO A 111 -22.03 -3.39 -2.54
N ARG A 112 -21.23 -2.45 -2.05
CA ARG A 112 -19.88 -2.14 -2.55
C ARG A 112 -19.86 -1.88 -4.07
N MET A 113 -18.68 -2.09 -4.68
CA MET A 113 -18.36 -1.93 -6.10
C MET A 113 -18.36 -0.47 -6.55
N CYS A 114 -17.37 -0.09 -7.34
CA CYS A 114 -17.22 1.27 -7.86
C CYS A 114 -17.49 1.33 -9.36
N LEU A 115 -17.59 2.55 -9.90
CA LEU A 115 -17.79 2.80 -11.33
C LEU A 115 -16.74 2.10 -12.20
N ARG A 116 -15.47 2.08 -11.78
CA ARG A 116 -14.40 1.38 -12.50
C ARG A 116 -14.63 -0.14 -12.51
N GLY A 117 -15.04 -0.70 -11.37
CA GLY A 117 -15.38 -2.12 -11.24
C GLY A 117 -16.46 -2.54 -12.23
N MET A 118 -17.48 -1.71 -12.46
CA MET A 118 -18.57 -1.96 -13.42
C MET A 118 -18.13 -2.02 -14.88
N THR A 119 -16.94 -1.48 -15.21
CA THR A 119 -16.41 -1.48 -16.58
C THR A 119 -15.53 -2.67 -16.91
N TYR A 120 -15.32 -3.63 -16.00
CA TYR A 120 -14.40 -4.76 -16.21
C TYR A 120 -14.63 -5.59 -17.49
N PRO A 121 -15.88 -5.83 -17.97
CA PRO A 121 -16.10 -6.52 -19.23
C PRO A 121 -15.45 -5.79 -20.42
N ARG A 122 -15.40 -4.45 -20.39
CA ARG A 122 -14.73 -3.65 -21.43
C ARG A 122 -13.22 -3.86 -21.44
N ARG A 123 -12.60 -4.16 -20.29
CA ARG A 123 -11.16 -4.48 -20.20
C ARG A 123 -10.86 -5.90 -20.67
N ALA A 124 -11.76 -6.84 -20.40
CA ALA A 124 -11.61 -8.23 -20.86
C ALA A 124 -11.60 -8.34 -22.41
N TYR A 125 -12.43 -7.53 -23.08
CA TYR A 125 -12.59 -7.53 -24.53
C TYR A 125 -11.94 -6.31 -25.22
N GLY A 126 -11.27 -5.45 -24.46
CA GLY A 126 -10.72 -4.19 -24.94
C GLY A 126 -9.49 -4.38 -25.84
N PRO A 127 -9.12 -3.34 -26.62
CA PRO A 127 -8.00 -3.40 -27.56
C PRO A 127 -6.64 -3.57 -26.87
N TYR A 128 -6.51 -3.14 -25.62
CA TYR A 128 -5.27 -3.25 -24.84
C TYR A 128 -5.03 -4.63 -24.22
N ARG A 129 -5.95 -5.59 -24.39
CA ARG A 129 -5.80 -6.93 -23.81
C ARG A 129 -4.58 -7.64 -24.41
N ASN A 130 -3.64 -8.07 -23.57
CA ASN A 130 -2.57 -8.97 -24.00
C ASN A 130 -3.18 -10.34 -24.33
N LYS A 131 -2.98 -10.79 -25.58
CA LYS A 131 -3.55 -12.05 -26.10
C LYS A 131 -2.52 -13.17 -26.25
N TYR A 132 -1.25 -12.80 -26.46
CA TYR A 132 -0.16 -13.74 -26.74
C TYR A 132 1.13 -13.21 -26.11
N PRO A 133 2.10 -14.09 -25.80
CA PRO A 133 3.45 -13.68 -25.46
C PRO A 133 4.11 -12.91 -26.60
N MET A 134 4.88 -11.89 -26.25
CA MET A 134 5.64 -11.09 -27.21
C MET A 134 7.06 -10.86 -26.71
N ILE A 135 8.00 -10.77 -27.64
CA ILE A 135 9.41 -10.50 -27.36
C ILE A 135 9.91 -9.36 -28.22
N ARG A 136 10.71 -8.48 -27.64
CA ARG A 136 11.34 -7.37 -28.32
C ARG A 136 12.40 -7.88 -29.29
N VAL A 137 12.38 -7.41 -30.54
CA VAL A 137 13.25 -7.91 -31.63
C VAL A 137 14.73 -7.86 -31.25
N GLY A 138 15.22 -6.72 -30.74
CA GLY A 138 16.63 -6.58 -30.36
C GLY A 138 17.05 -7.51 -29.22
N TRP A 139 16.18 -7.75 -28.23
CA TRP A 139 16.47 -8.69 -27.15
C TRP A 139 16.48 -10.13 -27.65
N LYS A 140 15.54 -10.49 -28.53
CA LYS A 140 15.52 -11.81 -29.17
C LYS A 140 16.82 -12.05 -29.95
N GLN A 141 17.31 -11.06 -30.71
CA GLN A 141 18.58 -11.17 -31.43
C GLN A 141 19.76 -11.37 -30.48
N TRP A 142 19.78 -10.69 -29.33
CA TRP A 142 20.82 -10.91 -28.30
C TRP A 142 20.83 -12.36 -27.81
N ALA A 143 19.65 -12.94 -27.58
CA ALA A 143 19.52 -14.34 -27.19
C ALA A 143 19.91 -15.32 -28.31
N ASP A 144 19.56 -15.02 -29.56
CA ASP A 144 19.88 -15.84 -30.73
C ASP A 144 21.38 -15.82 -31.05
N ASP A 145 22.05 -14.68 -30.81
CA ASP A 145 23.51 -14.53 -30.92
C ASP A 145 24.27 -15.21 -29.76
N GLY A 146 23.57 -15.90 -28.85
CA GLY A 146 24.18 -16.68 -27.77
C GLY A 146 24.51 -15.87 -26.51
N PHE A 147 23.80 -14.78 -26.25
CA PHE A 147 23.99 -13.89 -25.10
C PHE A 147 25.43 -13.34 -24.97
N PRO A 148 25.98 -12.67 -26.01
CA PRO A 148 27.27 -12.00 -25.88
C PRO A 148 27.23 -10.96 -24.75
N TYR A 149 28.40 -10.65 -24.19
CA TYR A 149 28.49 -9.71 -23.06
C TYR A 149 27.99 -8.33 -23.46
N LEU A 150 27.05 -7.77 -22.69
CA LEU A 150 26.44 -6.46 -22.94
C LEU A 150 27.35 -5.32 -22.46
N ASP A 151 28.45 -5.12 -23.18
CA ASP A 151 29.23 -3.88 -23.15
C ASP A 151 28.48 -2.72 -23.85
N LYS A 152 29.12 -1.57 -23.96
CA LYS A 152 28.50 -0.37 -24.56
C LYS A 152 28.04 -0.61 -26.00
N GLU A 153 28.83 -1.33 -26.80
CA GLU A 153 28.52 -1.58 -28.22
C GLU A 153 27.36 -2.57 -28.35
N ASN A 154 27.42 -3.69 -27.64
CA ASN A 154 26.36 -4.68 -27.67
C ASN A 154 25.04 -4.13 -27.10
N ARG A 155 25.08 -3.27 -26.07
CA ARG A 155 23.87 -2.61 -25.56
C ARG A 155 23.19 -1.75 -26.62
N GLU A 156 23.95 -1.04 -27.44
CA GLU A 156 23.39 -0.27 -28.56
C GLU A 156 22.89 -1.20 -29.68
N LYS A 157 23.70 -2.18 -30.09
CA LYS A 157 23.36 -3.17 -31.13
C LYS A 157 22.01 -3.86 -30.86
N TYR A 158 21.77 -4.26 -29.62
CA TYR A 158 20.54 -4.96 -29.21
C TYR A 158 19.47 -4.03 -28.63
N LYS A 159 19.61 -2.71 -28.82
CA LYS A 159 18.66 -1.67 -28.38
C LYS A 159 18.30 -1.74 -26.89
N MET A 160 19.27 -2.09 -26.04
CA MET A 160 19.10 -2.08 -24.57
C MET A 160 19.00 -0.65 -24.03
N THR A 161 19.58 0.32 -24.75
CA THR A 161 19.60 1.77 -24.47
C THR A 161 18.41 2.53 -25.03
N SER A 162 17.57 1.86 -25.83
CA SER A 162 16.45 2.46 -26.58
C SER A 162 15.18 1.60 -26.53
N ARG A 163 14.94 0.94 -25.38
CA ARG A 163 13.65 0.25 -25.14
C ARG A 163 12.49 1.23 -25.35
N GLY A 164 11.39 0.76 -25.94
CA GLY A 164 10.26 1.57 -26.38
C GLY A 164 10.34 2.07 -27.84
N THR A 165 11.51 2.01 -28.49
CA THR A 165 11.64 2.34 -29.93
C THR A 165 11.78 1.10 -30.81
N ASP A 166 11.59 -0.09 -30.24
CA ASP A 166 11.79 -1.37 -30.91
C ASP A 166 10.45 -2.08 -31.14
N GLU A 167 10.45 -3.03 -32.07
CA GLU A 167 9.26 -3.81 -32.39
C GLU A 167 9.14 -5.05 -31.49
N PHE A 168 7.92 -5.51 -31.31
CA PHE A 168 7.60 -6.77 -30.65
C PHE A 168 7.16 -7.80 -31.68
N VAL A 169 7.70 -9.01 -31.57
CA VAL A 169 7.25 -10.17 -32.34
C VAL A 169 6.47 -11.13 -31.45
N ARG A 170 5.38 -11.66 -31.99
CA ARG A 170 4.56 -12.66 -31.33
C ARG A 170 5.32 -13.98 -31.20
N MET A 171 5.18 -14.63 -30.05
CA MET A 171 5.81 -15.92 -29.75
C MET A 171 4.78 -16.96 -29.31
N THR A 172 5.13 -18.25 -29.39
CA THR A 172 4.42 -19.30 -28.64
C THR A 172 4.89 -19.32 -27.19
N TRP A 173 4.07 -19.88 -26.30
CA TRP A 173 4.46 -20.03 -24.88
C TRP A 173 5.73 -20.86 -24.70
N ASP A 174 5.90 -21.96 -25.42
CA ASP A 174 7.09 -22.82 -25.33
C ASP A 174 8.37 -22.09 -25.74
N GLN A 175 8.29 -21.30 -26.81
CA GLN A 175 9.41 -20.46 -27.22
C GLN A 175 9.71 -19.42 -26.14
N THR A 176 8.70 -18.71 -25.64
CA THR A 176 8.88 -17.71 -24.58
C THR A 176 9.50 -18.31 -23.32
N PHE A 177 9.03 -19.48 -22.85
CA PHE A 177 9.63 -20.16 -21.71
C PHE A 177 11.08 -20.56 -21.96
N THR A 178 11.41 -21.00 -23.17
CA THR A 178 12.79 -21.30 -23.57
C THR A 178 13.68 -20.06 -23.50
N TYR A 179 13.24 -18.93 -24.06
CA TYR A 179 13.98 -17.66 -23.99
C TYR A 179 14.11 -17.14 -22.56
N LEU A 180 13.04 -17.19 -21.76
CA LEU A 180 13.06 -16.82 -20.35
C LEU A 180 14.10 -17.64 -19.57
N ALA A 181 14.08 -18.97 -19.71
CA ALA A 181 15.01 -19.85 -19.02
C ALA A 181 16.46 -19.59 -19.44
N LYS A 182 16.71 -19.48 -20.75
CA LYS A 182 18.05 -19.16 -21.29
C LYS A 182 18.55 -17.80 -20.77
N GLY A 183 17.70 -16.78 -20.74
CA GLY A 183 18.02 -15.45 -20.20
C GLY A 183 18.40 -15.51 -18.71
N HIS A 184 17.62 -16.19 -17.88
CA HIS A 184 17.96 -16.37 -16.45
C HIS A 184 19.34 -17.06 -16.28
N VAL A 185 19.59 -18.13 -17.04
CA VAL A 185 20.89 -18.84 -16.99
C VAL A 185 22.04 -17.94 -17.44
N ALA A 186 21.87 -17.21 -18.55
CA ALA A 186 22.89 -16.34 -19.10
C ALA A 186 23.26 -15.21 -18.13
N VAL A 187 22.27 -14.45 -17.64
CA VAL A 187 22.49 -13.35 -16.69
C VAL A 187 23.04 -13.88 -15.36
N GLY A 188 22.50 -14.99 -14.85
CA GLY A 188 22.97 -15.62 -13.61
C GLY A 188 24.44 -16.04 -13.69
N LYS A 189 24.86 -16.66 -14.81
CA LYS A 189 26.26 -17.02 -15.03
C LYS A 189 27.15 -15.80 -15.21
N ALA A 190 26.67 -14.79 -15.92
CA ALA A 190 27.45 -13.61 -16.25
C ALA A 190 27.91 -12.83 -15.01
N TYR A 191 27.09 -12.83 -13.95
CA TYR A 191 27.29 -12.04 -12.74
C TYR A 191 27.59 -12.86 -11.47
N SER A 192 27.89 -14.16 -11.62
CA SER A 192 28.33 -15.01 -10.51
C SER A 192 29.85 -14.97 -10.30
N GLY A 193 30.27 -15.12 -9.04
CA GLY A 193 31.68 -15.26 -8.65
C GLY A 193 32.56 -14.03 -8.92
N ALA A 194 33.87 -14.22 -8.90
CA ALA A 194 34.85 -13.14 -9.04
C ALA A 194 34.76 -12.41 -10.39
N ARG A 195 34.51 -13.15 -11.48
CA ARG A 195 34.33 -12.57 -12.82
C ARG A 195 33.10 -11.66 -12.88
N GLY A 196 31.99 -12.11 -12.30
CA GLY A 196 30.77 -11.31 -12.19
C GLY A 196 30.98 -10.05 -11.35
N ALA A 197 31.65 -10.17 -10.21
CA ALA A 197 32.01 -9.03 -9.36
C ALA A 197 32.88 -8.01 -10.13
N GLN A 198 33.85 -8.45 -10.94
CA GLN A 198 34.66 -7.53 -11.74
C GLN A 198 33.85 -6.81 -12.81
N ARG A 199 32.91 -7.49 -13.48
CA ARG A 199 31.99 -6.86 -14.43
C ARG A 199 31.17 -5.75 -13.78
N LEU A 200 30.58 -6.04 -12.62
CA LEU A 200 29.78 -5.07 -11.87
C LEU A 200 30.61 -3.87 -11.39
N LYS A 201 31.87 -4.09 -11.00
CA LYS A 201 32.81 -2.98 -10.69
C LYS A 201 33.06 -2.10 -11.92
N ASN A 202 33.29 -2.70 -13.08
CA ASN A 202 33.52 -1.97 -14.33
C ASN A 202 32.29 -1.16 -14.77
N GLU A 203 31.10 -1.61 -14.41
CA GLU A 203 29.83 -0.88 -14.61
C GLU A 203 29.57 0.19 -13.52
N GLY A 204 30.46 0.34 -12.54
CA GLY A 204 30.40 1.39 -11.52
C GLY A 204 29.54 1.08 -10.30
N TYR A 205 29.16 -0.19 -10.08
CA TYR A 205 28.44 -0.58 -8.86
C TYR A 205 29.32 -0.45 -7.61
N GLN A 206 28.68 -0.03 -6.50
CA GLN A 206 29.36 0.17 -5.22
C GLN A 206 29.84 -1.18 -4.64
N PRO A 207 31.06 -1.24 -4.05
CA PRO A 207 31.60 -2.48 -3.47
C PRO A 207 30.66 -3.17 -2.48
N GLU A 208 29.93 -2.41 -1.66
CA GLU A 208 28.99 -2.93 -0.66
C GLU A 208 27.82 -3.68 -1.29
N MET A 209 27.33 -3.19 -2.44
CA MET A 209 26.24 -3.85 -3.16
C MET A 209 26.71 -5.17 -3.76
N ILE A 210 27.95 -5.20 -4.28
CA ILE A 210 28.57 -6.41 -4.83
C ILE A 210 28.85 -7.42 -3.71
N GLU A 211 29.35 -6.96 -2.56
CA GLU A 211 29.54 -7.80 -1.37
C GLU A 211 28.21 -8.41 -0.89
N ALA A 212 27.13 -7.61 -0.87
CA ALA A 212 25.80 -8.06 -0.47
C ALA A 212 25.21 -9.16 -1.37
N MET A 213 25.78 -9.41 -2.56
CA MET A 213 25.40 -10.54 -3.41
C MET A 213 25.91 -11.88 -2.90
N GLY A 214 26.96 -11.90 -2.05
CA GLY A 214 27.62 -13.16 -1.65
C GLY A 214 28.15 -13.97 -2.83
N GLY A 215 28.49 -13.30 -3.94
CA GLY A 215 28.95 -13.92 -5.19
C GLY A 215 27.87 -14.67 -5.99
N SER A 216 26.60 -14.59 -5.62
CA SER A 216 25.48 -15.21 -6.32
C SER A 216 24.93 -14.32 -7.42
N GLY A 217 25.01 -14.75 -8.68
CA GLY A 217 24.42 -14.03 -9.81
C GLY A 217 22.90 -13.85 -9.69
N PRO A 218 22.14 -14.87 -9.25
CA PRO A 218 20.71 -14.71 -8.97
C PRO A 218 20.33 -13.61 -7.98
N ARG A 219 21.24 -13.16 -7.11
CA ARG A 219 21.01 -11.96 -6.28
C ARG A 219 20.84 -10.68 -7.10
N THR A 220 21.17 -10.67 -8.39
CA THR A 220 20.91 -9.53 -9.29
C THR A 220 19.49 -9.53 -9.88
N PHE A 221 18.71 -10.59 -9.62
CA PHE A 221 17.36 -10.76 -10.17
C PHE A 221 16.34 -10.17 -9.21
N LYS A 222 15.45 -9.34 -9.75
CA LYS A 222 14.47 -8.58 -9.00
C LYS A 222 13.08 -9.00 -9.41
N TYR A 223 12.29 -9.42 -8.43
CA TYR A 223 10.97 -9.98 -8.64
C TYR A 223 9.92 -9.19 -7.88
N ARG A 224 8.84 -8.82 -8.58
CA ARG A 224 7.76 -8.01 -7.98
C ARG A 224 6.39 -8.43 -8.47
N GLY A 225 5.51 -8.82 -7.56
CA GLY A 225 4.08 -8.91 -7.85
C GLY A 225 3.40 -7.54 -7.64
N GLY A 226 2.27 -7.30 -8.31
CA GLY A 226 1.33 -6.26 -7.88
C GLY A 226 0.87 -6.48 -6.43
N MET A 227 0.37 -5.44 -5.77
CA MET A 227 0.25 -5.45 -4.31
C MET A 227 -0.57 -6.60 -3.69
N GLY A 228 0.00 -7.09 -2.59
CA GLY A 228 -0.51 -7.98 -1.55
C GLY A 228 -1.41 -9.13 -1.99
N LEU A 229 -2.68 -8.77 -2.01
CA LEU A 229 -3.74 -9.71 -1.65
C LEU A 229 -4.80 -9.76 -2.70
N LEU A 230 -4.50 -9.14 -3.84
CA LEU A 230 -5.32 -9.15 -5.02
C LEU A 230 -5.25 -10.48 -5.78
N GLY A 231 -4.30 -11.35 -5.42
CA GLY A 231 -4.15 -12.68 -5.99
C GLY A 231 -2.87 -13.39 -5.51
N VAL A 232 -3.01 -14.29 -4.53
CA VAL A 232 -1.88 -15.04 -3.94
C VAL A 232 -1.16 -15.88 -4.99
N VAL A 233 -1.90 -16.62 -5.82
CA VAL A 233 -1.30 -17.45 -6.87
C VAL A 233 -0.86 -16.60 -8.06
N GLY A 234 -1.75 -15.78 -8.61
CA GLY A 234 -1.54 -15.08 -9.88
C GLY A 234 -0.60 -13.88 -9.84
N LYS A 235 -0.33 -13.27 -8.67
CA LYS A 235 0.57 -12.10 -8.55
C LYS A 235 1.78 -12.43 -7.68
N TYR A 236 1.58 -13.11 -6.56
CA TYR A 236 2.64 -13.38 -5.60
C TYR A 236 3.44 -14.65 -5.86
N GLY A 237 2.99 -15.53 -6.76
CA GLY A 237 3.79 -16.68 -7.22
C GLY A 237 5.18 -16.27 -7.72
N ILE A 238 5.35 -15.02 -8.17
CA ILE A 238 6.66 -14.49 -8.58
C ILE A 238 7.69 -14.43 -7.44
N TYR A 239 7.26 -14.27 -6.19
CA TYR A 239 8.17 -14.32 -5.05
C TYR A 239 8.61 -15.75 -4.72
N ARG A 240 7.77 -16.76 -5.01
CA ARG A 240 8.20 -18.17 -4.99
C ARG A 240 9.22 -18.44 -6.08
N LEU A 241 9.03 -17.89 -7.28
CA LEU A 241 10.06 -17.94 -8.33
C LEU A 241 11.38 -17.31 -7.86
N ALA A 242 11.32 -16.15 -7.20
CA ALA A 242 12.49 -15.52 -6.60
C ALA A 242 13.20 -16.44 -5.58
N ASN A 243 12.43 -17.18 -4.76
CA ASN A 243 12.98 -18.17 -3.85
C ASN A 243 13.67 -19.32 -4.60
N ASN A 244 13.00 -19.85 -5.63
CA ASN A 244 13.45 -20.97 -6.44
C ASN A 244 14.73 -20.68 -7.23
N MET A 245 15.11 -19.40 -7.40
CA MET A 245 16.41 -19.06 -7.97
C MET A 245 17.61 -19.58 -7.17
N ALA A 246 17.40 -20.05 -5.94
CA ALA A 246 18.39 -20.84 -5.20
C ALA A 246 18.82 -22.13 -5.92
N LEU A 247 17.93 -22.75 -6.71
CA LEU A 247 18.26 -23.91 -7.54
C LEU A 247 19.23 -23.52 -8.66
N LEU A 248 18.96 -22.40 -9.34
CA LEU A 248 19.84 -21.87 -10.37
C LEU A 248 21.21 -21.50 -9.79
N ASP A 249 21.22 -20.87 -8.62
CA ASP A 249 22.45 -20.55 -7.91
C ASP A 249 23.26 -21.79 -7.52
N SER A 250 22.58 -22.86 -7.09
CA SER A 250 23.19 -24.17 -6.81
C SER A 250 23.90 -24.73 -8.04
N ILE A 251 23.22 -24.70 -9.20
CA ILE A 251 23.76 -25.18 -10.48
C ILE A 251 24.96 -24.34 -10.92
N ILE A 252 24.87 -23.02 -10.84
CA ILE A 252 25.93 -22.12 -11.31
C ILE A 252 27.16 -22.17 -10.41
N ARG A 253 26.97 -22.22 -9.08
CA ARG A 253 28.07 -22.13 -8.11
C ARG A 253 28.52 -23.48 -7.55
N GLY A 254 27.83 -24.58 -7.88
CA GLY A 254 28.12 -25.92 -7.35
C GLY A 254 28.01 -26.00 -5.81
N ARG A 255 27.03 -25.32 -5.22
CA ARG A 255 26.86 -25.21 -3.75
C ARG A 255 25.59 -25.93 -3.30
N GLY A 256 25.66 -26.57 -2.12
CA GLY A 256 24.50 -27.22 -1.51
C GLY A 256 23.50 -26.24 -0.86
N PRO A 257 22.32 -26.74 -0.44
CA PRO A 257 21.20 -25.92 0.02
C PRO A 257 21.48 -24.97 1.20
N GLY A 258 22.56 -25.15 1.95
CA GLY A 258 22.93 -24.25 3.05
C GLY A 258 23.75 -23.02 2.65
N LYS A 259 24.25 -22.95 1.40
CA LYS A 259 25.18 -21.90 0.92
C LYS A 259 24.69 -21.16 -0.34
N VAL A 260 23.50 -21.51 -0.81
CA VAL A 260 22.88 -20.91 -2.01
C VAL A 260 21.98 -19.74 -1.65
N LEU A 261 21.75 -18.86 -2.61
CA LEU A 261 20.99 -17.64 -2.44
C LEU A 261 19.97 -17.50 -3.57
N GLY A 262 18.76 -17.07 -3.24
CA GLY A 262 17.71 -16.78 -4.22
C GLY A 262 17.75 -15.34 -4.74
N GLY A 263 16.74 -14.96 -5.52
CA GLY A 263 16.53 -13.62 -6.02
C GLY A 263 16.17 -12.59 -4.94
N ARG A 264 15.90 -11.37 -5.37
CA ARG A 264 15.42 -10.28 -4.52
C ARG A 264 13.93 -10.08 -4.69
N ALA A 265 13.23 -10.03 -3.57
CA ALA A 265 11.81 -9.66 -3.54
C ALA A 265 11.70 -8.15 -3.37
N TRP A 266 11.21 -7.50 -4.41
CA TRP A 266 10.99 -6.07 -4.43
C TRP A 266 9.76 -5.68 -3.60
N SER A 267 9.94 -4.68 -2.75
CA SER A 267 8.93 -4.12 -1.86
C SER A 267 7.78 -3.48 -2.66
N ASN A 268 6.66 -3.26 -1.96
CA ASN A 268 5.48 -2.59 -2.52
C ASN A 268 5.06 -1.41 -1.66
N TYR A 269 4.75 -1.68 -0.40
CA TYR A 269 4.07 -0.75 0.50
C TYR A 269 4.84 0.56 0.72
N THR A 270 6.14 0.45 1.00
CA THR A 270 7.08 1.57 1.13
C THR A 270 7.28 2.33 -0.17
N TRP A 271 7.53 1.62 -1.28
CA TRP A 271 7.82 2.24 -2.58
C TRP A 271 6.67 3.09 -3.11
N HIS A 272 5.43 2.64 -2.89
CA HIS A 272 4.26 3.41 -3.31
C HIS A 272 4.15 4.72 -2.53
N GLY A 273 4.77 4.80 -1.34
CA GLY A 273 4.54 5.84 -0.34
C GLY A 273 3.33 5.53 0.54
N ASP A 274 2.74 4.35 0.39
CA ASP A 274 1.48 3.96 1.02
C ASP A 274 1.65 3.64 2.49
N GLN A 275 2.83 3.12 2.89
CA GLN A 275 3.13 2.92 4.30
C GLN A 275 3.18 4.26 4.99
N ALA A 276 2.37 4.44 6.03
CA ALA A 276 2.47 5.58 6.93
C ALA A 276 3.70 5.41 7.85
N PRO A 277 4.85 6.03 7.53
CA PRO A 277 6.09 5.68 8.19
C PRO A 277 6.09 6.04 9.67
N GLY A 278 5.33 7.05 10.11
CA GLY A 278 5.31 7.45 11.52
C GLY A 278 4.60 6.46 12.46
N HIS A 279 3.72 5.58 11.94
CA HIS A 279 3.04 4.56 12.74
C HIS A 279 4.02 3.64 13.46
N SER A 280 5.01 3.12 12.74
CA SER A 280 6.03 2.25 13.33
C SER A 280 6.87 2.96 14.39
N TRP A 281 7.01 4.28 14.31
CA TRP A 281 7.70 5.08 15.31
C TRP A 281 6.84 5.38 16.55
N THR A 282 5.52 5.51 16.38
CA THR A 282 4.59 5.75 17.49
C THR A 282 4.29 4.48 18.29
N HIS A 283 3.95 3.39 17.61
CA HIS A 283 3.41 2.19 18.27
C HIS A 283 4.13 0.87 17.91
N GLY A 284 5.22 0.93 17.12
CA GLY A 284 6.05 -0.25 16.83
C GLY A 284 5.42 -1.33 15.94
N MET A 285 4.26 -1.06 15.32
CA MET A 285 3.64 -1.94 14.31
C MET A 285 3.90 -1.37 12.91
N GLN A 286 3.87 -2.21 11.87
CA GLN A 286 4.02 -1.73 10.49
C GLN A 286 3.03 -0.61 10.17
N THR A 287 1.77 -0.80 10.56
CA THR A 287 0.64 0.14 10.45
C THR A 287 -0.45 -0.29 11.43
N SER A 288 -1.33 0.64 11.84
CA SER A 288 -2.51 0.38 12.66
C SER A 288 -3.72 1.02 12.00
N ASP A 289 -4.72 0.20 11.63
CA ASP A 289 -5.95 0.63 10.96
C ASP A 289 -7.11 -0.28 11.40
N ILE A 290 -8.32 0.26 11.28
CA ILE A 290 -9.62 -0.37 11.58
C ILE A 290 -10.27 -0.95 10.30
N ASP A 291 -11.43 -1.57 10.42
CA ASP A 291 -12.35 -1.72 9.29
C ASP A 291 -13.24 -0.48 9.19
N PHE A 292 -13.66 -0.06 8.00
CA PHE A 292 -14.49 1.15 7.83
C PHE A 292 -15.84 1.08 8.58
N ALA A 293 -16.35 -0.10 8.91
CA ALA A 293 -17.51 -0.27 9.77
C ALA A 293 -17.33 0.34 11.17
N ASP A 294 -16.11 0.61 11.61
CA ASP A 294 -15.83 1.23 12.91
C ASP A 294 -16.17 2.73 12.95
N HIS A 295 -16.30 3.39 11.78
CA HIS A 295 -16.88 4.74 11.66
C HIS A 295 -18.25 4.84 12.34
N ARG A 296 -18.97 3.72 12.53
CA ARG A 296 -20.25 3.67 13.25
C ARG A 296 -20.18 4.18 14.68
N TYR A 297 -19.03 4.07 15.32
CA TYR A 297 -18.83 4.45 16.71
C TYR A 297 -18.24 5.85 16.86
N ALA A 298 -17.75 6.44 15.76
CA ALA A 298 -17.15 7.76 15.76
C ALA A 298 -18.21 8.85 15.95
N LYS A 299 -17.92 9.82 16.83
CA LYS A 299 -18.71 11.05 16.97
C LYS A 299 -18.10 12.22 16.23
N MET A 300 -16.80 12.16 15.96
CA MET A 300 -16.10 13.09 15.09
C MET A 300 -15.09 12.34 14.24
N THR A 301 -15.06 12.63 12.95
CA THR A 301 -14.06 12.08 12.02
C THR A 301 -13.36 13.22 11.28
N ILE A 302 -12.04 13.15 11.22
CA ILE A 302 -11.20 14.16 10.57
C ILE A 302 -10.57 13.52 9.34
N GLN A 303 -10.93 14.00 8.16
CA GLN A 303 -10.33 13.62 6.89
C GLN A 303 -9.14 14.54 6.61
N TRP A 304 -7.93 14.04 6.85
CA TRP A 304 -6.70 14.82 6.72
C TRP A 304 -5.88 14.37 5.52
N GLY A 305 -5.83 15.21 4.47
CA GLY A 305 -5.18 14.86 3.20
C GLY A 305 -5.73 13.56 2.59
N LYS A 306 -7.01 13.22 2.90
CA LYS A 306 -7.67 12.00 2.44
C LYS A 306 -9.00 12.30 1.79
N ASN A 307 -9.20 11.69 0.62
CA ASN A 307 -10.45 11.77 -0.14
C ASN A 307 -11.16 10.41 -0.13
N LEU A 308 -11.90 10.11 0.94
CA LEU A 308 -12.68 8.87 1.04
C LEU A 308 -13.84 8.80 0.05
N ILE A 309 -14.37 9.94 -0.40
CA ILE A 309 -15.47 9.99 -1.36
C ILE A 309 -15.05 9.39 -2.71
N GLU A 310 -13.90 9.80 -3.26
CA GLU A 310 -13.47 9.35 -4.60
C GLU A 310 -12.46 8.19 -4.56
N ASN A 311 -11.63 8.09 -3.53
CA ASN A 311 -10.61 7.03 -3.44
C ASN A 311 -11.09 5.80 -2.66
N LYS A 312 -12.21 5.90 -1.94
CA LYS A 312 -12.83 4.77 -1.25
C LYS A 312 -14.33 4.64 -1.55
N MET A 313 -14.72 4.85 -2.81
CA MET A 313 -16.13 4.92 -3.25
C MET A 313 -17.07 3.85 -2.65
N PRO A 314 -16.71 2.55 -2.60
CA PRO A 314 -17.58 1.52 -2.03
C PRO A 314 -17.77 1.59 -0.51
N GLU A 315 -16.89 2.31 0.19
CA GLU A 315 -16.89 2.49 1.65
C GLU A 315 -17.33 3.89 2.07
N ALA A 316 -17.44 4.83 1.13
CA ALA A 316 -17.71 6.24 1.42
C ALA A 316 -19.02 6.45 2.20
N HIS A 317 -19.95 5.50 2.09
CA HIS A 317 -21.19 5.51 2.86
C HIS A 317 -20.95 5.50 4.37
N TRP A 318 -19.94 4.76 4.88
CA TRP A 318 -19.62 4.74 6.31
C TRP A 318 -19.26 6.12 6.86
N TYR A 319 -18.52 6.90 6.07
CA TYR A 319 -18.16 8.28 6.38
C TYR A 319 -19.40 9.19 6.33
N THR A 320 -20.22 9.10 5.29
CA THR A 320 -21.40 9.96 5.16
C THR A 320 -22.51 9.63 6.15
N GLU A 321 -22.67 8.37 6.54
CA GLU A 321 -23.67 7.91 7.51
C GLU A 321 -23.41 8.46 8.93
N ILE A 322 -22.21 8.99 9.21
CA ILE A 322 -21.94 9.73 10.46
C ILE A 322 -22.85 10.96 10.56
N MET A 323 -23.14 11.64 9.44
CA MET A 323 -24.00 12.82 9.40
C MET A 323 -25.42 12.50 9.89
N GLU A 324 -25.96 11.35 9.44
CA GLU A 324 -27.30 10.87 9.83
C GLU A 324 -27.41 10.56 11.33
N ARG A 325 -26.26 10.38 12.01
CA ARG A 325 -26.19 10.17 13.46
C ARG A 325 -25.85 11.43 14.25
N GLY A 326 -25.74 12.58 13.59
CA GLY A 326 -25.37 13.86 14.19
C GLY A 326 -23.89 13.95 14.61
N GLY A 327 -23.01 13.13 14.03
CA GLY A 327 -21.57 13.24 14.25
C GLY A 327 -20.94 14.37 13.42
N THR A 328 -19.77 14.84 13.85
CA THR A 328 -19.04 15.93 13.22
C THR A 328 -18.04 15.44 12.18
N LEU A 329 -18.09 16.03 10.99
CA LEU A 329 -17.20 15.77 9.88
C LEU A 329 -16.25 16.96 9.69
N VAL A 330 -14.94 16.73 9.74
CA VAL A 330 -13.92 17.76 9.47
C VAL A 330 -13.08 17.35 8.28
N SER A 331 -12.75 18.30 7.41
CA SER A 331 -11.79 18.08 6.34
C SER A 331 -10.59 19.02 6.50
N ILE A 332 -9.38 18.48 6.46
CA ILE A 332 -8.12 19.23 6.48
C ILE A 332 -7.42 18.94 5.15
N ALA A 333 -7.37 19.93 4.26
CA ALA A 333 -6.75 19.82 2.95
C ALA A 333 -6.43 21.22 2.39
N PRO A 334 -5.39 21.38 1.53
CA PRO A 334 -5.11 22.66 0.87
C PRO A 334 -6.24 23.16 -0.03
N GLU A 335 -6.93 22.23 -0.69
CA GLU A 335 -8.03 22.49 -1.61
C GLU A 335 -9.39 22.11 -1.02
N TYR A 336 -10.45 22.78 -1.49
CA TYR A 336 -11.83 22.40 -1.17
C TYR A 336 -12.19 21.11 -1.93
N ASN A 337 -11.89 19.97 -1.32
CA ASN A 337 -11.98 18.64 -1.92
C ASN A 337 -13.36 17.98 -1.71
N PRO A 338 -13.64 16.81 -2.31
CA PRO A 338 -14.95 16.16 -2.18
C PRO A 338 -15.40 15.85 -0.74
N PRO A 339 -14.56 15.38 0.21
CA PRO A 339 -14.92 15.31 1.63
C PRO A 339 -15.35 16.65 2.22
N ALA A 340 -14.70 17.76 1.85
CA ALA A 340 -15.06 19.09 2.34
C ALA A 340 -16.50 19.50 1.97
N THR A 341 -17.09 18.93 0.91
CA THR A 341 -18.51 19.17 0.54
C THR A 341 -19.52 18.54 1.52
N LYS A 342 -19.06 17.62 2.37
CA LYS A 342 -19.86 16.94 3.40
C LYS A 342 -19.45 17.34 4.82
N ALA A 343 -18.30 17.99 4.98
CA ALA A 343 -17.76 18.39 6.26
C ALA A 343 -18.57 19.54 6.89
N ASP A 344 -18.72 19.53 8.22
CA ASP A 344 -19.24 20.67 8.99
C ASP A 344 -18.33 21.89 8.88
N TYR A 345 -17.01 21.65 8.75
CA TYR A 345 -16.05 22.69 8.40
C TYR A 345 -14.80 22.11 7.72
N TRP A 346 -14.21 22.93 6.86
CA TRP A 346 -12.97 22.65 6.15
C TRP A 346 -11.87 23.57 6.66
N VAL A 347 -10.74 22.98 7.04
CA VAL A 347 -9.53 23.66 7.49
C VAL A 347 -8.55 23.73 6.31
N PRO A 348 -8.45 24.86 5.61
CA PRO A 348 -7.45 25.03 4.55
C PRO A 348 -6.05 25.10 5.15
N VAL A 349 -5.11 24.37 4.56
CA VAL A 349 -3.71 24.31 5.02
C VAL A 349 -2.75 24.50 3.85
N ARG A 350 -1.55 25.00 4.12
CA ARG A 350 -0.50 25.08 3.10
C ARG A 350 0.03 23.67 2.80
N ALA A 351 -0.05 23.25 1.54
CA ALA A 351 0.52 21.97 1.10
C ALA A 351 2.00 21.83 1.49
N GLY A 352 2.41 20.64 1.95
CA GLY A 352 3.78 20.38 2.36
C GLY A 352 3.87 19.98 3.82
N LEU A 353 4.64 20.75 4.60
CA LEU A 353 5.01 20.41 5.98
C LEU A 353 4.16 21.08 7.05
N SER A 354 3.22 21.91 6.63
CA SER A 354 2.62 22.89 7.51
C SER A 354 1.58 22.29 8.46
N ASP A 355 1.00 21.17 8.08
CA ASP A 355 0.03 20.41 8.87
C ASP A 355 0.63 19.89 10.18
N ILE A 356 1.96 19.73 10.26
CA ILE A 356 2.66 19.40 11.51
C ILE A 356 2.41 20.51 12.54
N SER A 357 2.55 21.78 12.14
CA SER A 357 2.33 22.90 13.07
C SER A 357 0.86 23.02 13.47
N LEU A 358 -0.08 22.64 12.58
CA LEU A 358 -1.50 22.57 12.92
C LEU A 358 -1.74 21.63 14.11
N PHE A 359 -1.30 20.36 14.03
CA PHE A 359 -1.53 19.41 15.11
C PHE A 359 -0.74 19.74 16.39
N LEU A 360 0.46 20.33 16.27
CA LEU A 360 1.21 20.82 17.44
C LEU A 360 0.52 22.01 18.10
N GLY A 361 -0.04 22.95 17.33
CA GLY A 361 -0.88 24.03 17.84
C GLY A 361 -2.16 23.53 18.50
N VAL A 362 -2.83 22.53 17.91
CA VAL A 362 -3.99 21.86 18.52
C VAL A 362 -3.61 21.20 19.84
N ALA A 363 -2.50 20.45 19.87
CA ALA A 363 -2.01 19.82 21.10
C ALA A 363 -1.69 20.87 22.19
N LYS A 364 -1.07 22.00 21.81
CA LYS A 364 -0.81 23.12 22.71
C LYS A 364 -2.10 23.64 23.35
N ILE A 365 -3.13 23.93 22.55
CA ILE A 365 -4.41 24.46 23.05
C ILE A 365 -5.08 23.43 23.98
N ILE A 366 -5.04 22.14 23.63
CA ILE A 366 -5.57 21.06 24.49
C ILE A 366 -4.86 21.05 25.86
N MET A 367 -3.53 21.21 25.89
CA MET A 367 -2.76 21.25 27.13
C MET A 367 -3.01 22.54 27.92
N ASP A 368 -3.00 23.69 27.26
CA ASP A 368 -3.18 25.01 27.89
C ASP A 368 -4.60 25.20 28.46
N GLU A 369 -5.63 24.64 27.81
CA GLU A 369 -7.03 24.69 28.26
C GLU A 369 -7.40 23.54 29.23
N GLY A 370 -6.46 22.65 29.56
CA GLY A 370 -6.70 21.55 30.51
C GLY A 370 -7.65 20.46 30.00
N LEU A 371 -7.70 20.25 28.68
CA LEU A 371 -8.56 19.24 28.03
C LEU A 371 -7.93 17.84 27.96
N VAL A 372 -6.86 17.62 28.74
CA VAL A 372 -6.05 16.39 28.71
C VAL A 372 -6.69 15.29 29.55
N ASP A 373 -6.71 14.08 29.01
CA ASP A 373 -7.03 12.84 29.72
C ASP A 373 -5.78 12.34 30.46
N ILE A 374 -5.56 12.87 31.66
CA ILE A 374 -4.34 12.63 32.46
C ILE A 374 -4.10 11.15 32.74
N ASP A 375 -5.17 10.41 33.08
CA ASP A 375 -5.08 8.98 33.37
C ASP A 375 -4.65 8.19 32.14
N TYR A 376 -5.20 8.51 30.97
CA TYR A 376 -4.80 7.87 29.72
C TYR A 376 -3.34 8.17 29.37
N VAL A 377 -2.91 9.42 29.51
CA VAL A 377 -1.54 9.85 29.20
C VAL A 377 -0.54 9.11 30.10
N LYS A 378 -0.82 9.01 31.40
CA LYS A 378 0.01 8.25 32.35
C LYS A 378 0.08 6.76 31.99
N ASP A 379 -1.06 6.17 31.61
CA ASP A 379 -1.19 4.73 31.46
C ASP A 379 -0.63 4.17 30.14
N TYR A 380 -0.76 4.91 29.03
CA TYR A 380 -0.63 4.35 27.67
C TYR A 380 0.34 5.10 26.74
N THR A 381 1.04 6.12 27.25
CA THR A 381 2.00 6.91 26.45
C THR A 381 3.41 6.85 27.05
N ASP A 382 4.40 7.35 26.32
CA ASP A 382 5.75 7.55 26.85
C ASP A 382 5.95 8.93 27.51
N MET A 383 4.90 9.76 27.57
CA MET A 383 4.95 11.11 28.16
C MET A 383 5.40 11.16 29.63
N PRO A 384 5.19 10.13 30.49
CA PRO A 384 5.72 10.13 31.85
C PRO A 384 7.21 9.72 31.97
N LEU A 385 7.83 9.23 30.88
CA LEU A 385 9.21 8.74 30.94
C LEU A 385 10.20 9.91 31.11
N LEU A 386 11.19 9.73 31.98
CA LEU A 386 12.21 10.73 32.28
C LEU A 386 13.29 10.79 31.19
N VAL A 387 13.63 12.01 30.80
CA VAL A 387 14.71 12.33 29.86
C VAL A 387 15.69 13.27 30.55
N ARG A 388 16.99 12.97 30.38
CA ARG A 388 18.06 13.80 30.92
C ARG A 388 18.21 15.06 30.07
N THR A 389 18.21 16.22 30.72
CA THR A 389 18.32 17.52 30.04
C THR A 389 19.72 17.80 29.48
N ASP A 390 20.75 17.18 30.06
CA ASP A 390 22.15 17.36 29.65
C ASP A 390 22.53 16.62 28.36
N THR A 391 21.78 15.58 28.02
CA THR A 391 22.11 14.63 26.95
C THR A 391 20.96 14.37 25.99
N LEU A 392 19.73 14.73 26.37
CA LEU A 392 18.50 14.49 25.62
C LEU A 392 18.24 13.01 25.29
N ILE A 393 18.77 12.12 26.12
CA ILE A 393 18.48 10.68 26.10
C ILE A 393 17.62 10.31 27.30
N ARG A 394 16.83 9.25 27.16
CA ARG A 394 16.02 8.71 28.27
C ARG A 394 16.94 8.34 29.45
N LEU A 395 16.50 8.66 30.66
CA LEU A 395 17.17 8.23 31.88
C LEU A 395 17.06 6.70 32.00
N HIS A 396 18.18 6.01 32.16
CA HIS A 396 18.17 4.57 32.38
C HIS A 396 18.22 4.24 33.87
N PRO A 397 17.57 3.15 34.32
CA PRO A 397 17.66 2.69 35.70
C PRO A 397 19.09 2.46 36.20
N ASP A 398 20.00 2.02 35.33
CA ASP A 398 21.43 1.87 35.64
C ASP A 398 22.10 3.19 36.05
N ASP A 399 21.54 4.33 35.63
CA ASP A 399 22.07 5.66 35.95
C ASP A 399 21.86 6.02 37.44
N PHE A 400 20.81 5.51 38.10
CA PHE A 400 20.44 5.90 39.48
C PHE A 400 20.23 4.74 40.46
N ILE A 401 20.23 3.48 40.00
CA ILE A 401 20.15 2.30 40.86
C ILE A 401 21.48 1.54 40.79
N PRO A 402 22.30 1.54 41.87
CA PRO A 402 23.57 0.82 41.88
C PRO A 402 23.39 -0.68 41.59
N GLY A 403 24.11 -1.19 40.59
CA GLY A 403 24.09 -2.61 40.24
C GLY A 403 22.77 -3.10 39.66
N TYR A 404 21.97 -2.21 39.05
CA TYR A 404 20.68 -2.55 38.47
C TYR A 404 20.75 -3.73 37.50
N LYS A 405 19.70 -4.54 37.53
CA LYS A 405 19.47 -5.66 36.63
C LYS A 405 18.12 -5.48 35.99
N ALA A 406 18.09 -5.54 34.67
CA ALA A 406 16.88 -5.42 33.88
C ALA A 406 15.83 -6.44 34.38
N GLN A 407 14.61 -5.97 34.63
CA GLN A 407 13.55 -6.78 35.21
C GLN A 407 13.20 -7.98 34.31
N THR A 408 12.80 -9.10 34.89
CA THR A 408 12.37 -10.25 34.09
C THR A 408 11.07 -9.93 33.37
N LEU A 409 11.03 -10.11 32.05
CA LEU A 409 9.80 -9.99 31.28
C LEU A 409 9.01 -11.31 31.32
N PRO A 410 7.66 -11.27 31.32
CA PRO A 410 6.83 -12.48 31.27
C PRO A 410 7.17 -13.34 30.05
N LYS A 411 7.26 -14.67 30.23
CA LYS A 411 7.53 -15.62 29.14
C LYS A 411 6.50 -15.55 28.01
N ASP A 412 5.24 -15.24 28.37
CA ASP A 412 4.12 -15.13 27.43
C ASP A 412 3.78 -13.67 27.07
N GLY A 413 4.70 -12.74 27.34
CA GLY A 413 4.56 -11.35 26.93
C GLY A 413 4.52 -11.20 25.41
N PHE A 414 3.90 -10.13 24.92
CA PHE A 414 3.84 -9.84 23.48
C PHE A 414 5.25 -9.83 22.88
N THR A 415 6.23 -9.32 23.62
CA THR A 415 7.64 -9.18 23.23
C THR A 415 8.37 -10.52 23.06
N THR A 416 8.22 -11.44 24.01
CA THR A 416 8.95 -12.72 24.05
C THR A 416 8.42 -13.72 23.02
N LYS A 417 7.15 -13.59 22.62
CA LYS A 417 6.50 -14.49 21.65
C LYS A 417 6.99 -14.34 20.21
N TRP A 418 7.43 -13.14 19.82
CA TRP A 418 7.72 -12.82 18.41
C TRP A 418 9.20 -12.63 18.07
N MET A 419 10.08 -12.51 19.07
CA MET A 419 11.52 -12.33 18.83
C MET A 419 12.30 -13.63 18.96
N LYS A 420 12.65 -14.25 17.82
CA LYS A 420 13.69 -15.29 17.79
C LYS A 420 15.02 -14.66 18.18
N ASN A 421 15.74 -15.27 19.13
CA ASN A 421 16.99 -14.76 19.72
C ASN A 421 16.80 -13.46 20.54
N PHE A 422 15.67 -13.34 21.24
CA PHE A 422 15.41 -12.25 22.17
C PHE A 422 16.61 -12.01 23.11
N ASN A 423 17.26 -10.86 22.96
CA ASN A 423 18.28 -10.38 23.89
C ASN A 423 17.68 -9.25 24.73
N ARG A 424 17.70 -9.41 26.06
CA ARG A 424 17.20 -8.41 27.00
C ARG A 424 17.92 -7.07 26.89
N ASP A 425 19.19 -7.08 26.49
CA ASP A 425 20.00 -5.86 26.30
C ASP A 425 19.45 -4.96 25.18
N MET A 426 18.65 -5.51 24.25
CA MET A 426 18.06 -4.75 23.16
C MET A 426 16.83 -3.94 23.57
N MET A 427 16.29 -4.18 24.76
CA MET A 427 15.09 -3.51 25.26
C MET A 427 15.31 -3.14 26.71
N PRO A 428 16.05 -2.07 27.03
CA PRO A 428 16.30 -1.66 28.40
C PRO A 428 15.02 -1.23 29.13
N ASP A 429 15.08 -1.22 30.47
CA ASP A 429 14.02 -0.64 31.30
C ASP A 429 14.08 0.89 31.27
N PHE A 430 12.94 1.49 31.58
CA PHE A 430 12.69 2.92 31.56
C PHE A 430 12.61 3.47 32.99
N ALA A 431 12.60 4.79 33.10
CA ALA A 431 12.47 5.48 34.37
C ALA A 431 11.31 6.49 34.33
N VAL A 432 10.57 6.58 35.42
CA VAL A 432 9.54 7.61 35.68
C VAL A 432 9.79 8.24 37.04
N TRP A 433 9.32 9.46 37.27
CA TRP A 433 9.27 10.01 38.63
C TRP A 433 7.96 9.56 39.28
N ASP A 434 8.03 8.82 40.38
CA ASP A 434 6.83 8.36 41.09
C ASP A 434 6.43 9.39 42.15
N THR A 435 5.26 9.99 42.00
CA THR A 435 4.72 11.02 42.91
C THR A 435 4.40 10.45 44.29
N ASN A 436 4.15 9.14 44.40
CA ASN A 436 3.88 8.47 45.67
C ASN A 436 5.13 8.38 46.56
N THR A 437 6.31 8.24 45.95
CA THR A 437 7.59 8.06 46.65
C THR A 437 8.54 9.24 46.51
N ASP A 438 8.20 10.20 45.64
CA ASP A 438 8.97 11.38 45.27
C ASP A 438 10.41 11.07 44.83
N LYS A 439 10.55 10.02 44.00
CA LYS A 439 11.84 9.47 43.54
C LYS A 439 11.72 8.90 42.12
N PRO A 440 12.83 8.79 41.38
CA PRO A 440 12.83 8.03 40.13
C PRO A 440 12.67 6.54 40.43
N VAL A 441 11.80 5.87 39.68
CA VAL A 441 11.57 4.42 39.78
C VAL A 441 11.72 3.76 38.41
N ALA A 442 12.16 2.51 38.40
CA ALA A 442 12.34 1.74 37.17
C ALA A 442 11.04 1.05 36.75
N VAL A 443 10.65 1.22 35.49
CA VAL A 443 9.49 0.58 34.88
C VAL A 443 9.88 -0.16 33.61
N THR A 444 9.14 -1.21 33.29
CA THR A 444 9.31 -2.01 32.08
C THR A 444 8.30 -1.61 31.02
N ARG A 445 8.49 -2.08 29.77
CA ARG A 445 7.46 -1.97 28.71
C ARG A 445 6.11 -2.59 29.11
N GLU A 446 6.10 -3.56 30.02
CA GLU A 446 4.88 -4.25 30.45
C GLU A 446 4.13 -3.49 31.55
N ASP A 447 4.73 -2.47 32.15
CA ASP A 447 4.14 -1.64 33.19
C ASP A 447 3.28 -0.54 32.57
N ILE A 448 2.16 -0.95 31.97
CA ILE A 448 1.17 -0.06 31.34
C ILE A 448 -0.19 -0.21 32.01
N GLY A 449 -0.96 0.88 32.06
CA GLY A 449 -2.30 0.91 32.63
C GLY A 449 -2.43 0.24 34.00
N ALA A 450 -3.40 -0.66 34.13
CA ALA A 450 -3.66 -1.40 35.37
C ALA A 450 -2.43 -2.15 35.93
N LYS A 451 -1.47 -2.58 35.09
CA LYS A 451 -0.26 -3.28 35.56
C LYS A 451 0.67 -2.32 36.32
N MET A 452 0.84 -1.09 35.83
CA MET A 452 1.63 -0.06 36.51
C MET A 452 0.98 0.36 37.84
N ARG A 453 -0.33 0.61 37.81
CA ARG A 453 -1.10 0.97 39.03
C ARG A 453 -1.02 -0.12 40.10
N LYS A 454 -0.98 -1.39 39.71
CA LYS A 454 -0.82 -2.53 40.63
C LYS A 454 0.54 -2.55 41.34
N LYS A 455 1.57 -1.88 40.79
CA LYS A 455 2.86 -1.64 41.45
C LYS A 455 2.83 -0.41 42.38
N ASN A 456 1.68 0.26 42.52
CA ASN A 456 1.52 1.50 43.29
C ASN A 456 2.44 2.63 42.81
N ILE A 457 2.68 2.68 41.50
CA ILE A 457 3.46 3.75 40.84
C ILE A 457 2.46 4.75 40.26
N ASP A 458 2.58 6.02 40.66
CA ASP A 458 1.88 7.14 40.02
C ASP A 458 2.91 8.03 39.32
N PRO A 459 3.11 7.91 38.00
CA PRO A 459 4.17 8.62 37.33
C PRO A 459 3.80 10.10 37.13
N ALA A 460 4.74 11.00 37.44
CA ALA A 460 4.60 12.42 37.20
C ALA A 460 4.60 12.74 35.70
N LEU A 461 3.74 13.67 35.29
CA LEU A 461 3.77 14.28 33.97
C LEU A 461 4.52 15.62 34.00
N ASP A 462 4.39 16.35 35.09
CA ASP A 462 4.96 17.69 35.25
C ASP A 462 6.20 17.66 36.15
N GLY A 463 7.09 18.61 35.94
CA GLY A 463 8.19 18.89 36.86
C GLY A 463 9.59 18.70 36.29
N VAL A 464 10.54 19.28 37.02
CA VAL A 464 11.97 19.27 36.72
C VAL A 464 12.66 18.70 37.95
N PHE A 465 13.32 17.56 37.78
CA PHE A 465 13.81 16.77 38.90
C PHE A 465 15.33 16.66 38.89
N ASP A 466 15.94 16.94 40.04
CA ASP A 466 17.37 16.69 40.25
C ASP A 466 17.59 15.26 40.75
N ILE A 467 18.35 14.48 39.97
CA ILE A 467 18.59 13.07 40.21
C ILE A 467 20.08 12.85 40.43
N LYS A 468 20.43 12.32 41.59
CA LYS A 468 21.80 11.90 41.91
C LYS A 468 22.09 10.56 41.22
N LEU A 469 23.04 10.56 40.30
CA LEU A 469 23.48 9.37 39.60
C LEU A 469 24.33 8.47 40.50
N VAL A 470 24.46 7.20 40.12
CA VAL A 470 25.39 6.23 40.75
C VAL A 470 26.84 6.75 40.73
N SER A 471 27.20 7.54 39.71
CA SER A 471 28.52 8.20 39.62
C SER A 471 28.75 9.30 40.67
N GLY A 472 27.72 9.68 41.43
CA GLY A 472 27.75 10.78 42.40
C GLY A 472 27.42 12.15 41.80
N ARG A 473 27.37 12.28 40.46
CA ARG A 473 26.95 13.50 39.77
C ARG A 473 25.43 13.68 39.89
N THR A 474 24.97 14.90 40.14
CA THR A 474 23.56 15.26 39.97
C THR A 474 23.30 15.69 38.54
N ILE A 475 22.23 15.19 37.94
CA ILE A 475 21.71 15.65 36.65
C ILE A 475 20.28 16.12 36.83
N THR A 476 19.80 16.91 35.88
CA THR A 476 18.40 17.32 35.83
C THR A 476 17.67 16.49 34.77
N ALA A 477 16.51 15.95 35.11
CA ALA A 477 15.64 15.21 34.22
C ALA A 477 14.20 15.75 34.26
N MET A 478 13.48 15.58 33.16
CA MET A 478 12.08 15.99 33.01
C MET A 478 11.28 14.84 32.40
N PRO A 479 10.01 14.64 32.78
CA PRO A 479 9.11 13.79 32.01
C PRO A 479 8.95 14.34 30.59
N LEU A 480 8.71 13.47 29.61
CA LEU A 480 8.49 13.87 28.23
C LEU A 480 7.29 14.85 28.07
N TYR A 481 6.27 14.74 28.91
CA TYR A 481 5.14 15.69 28.94
C TYR A 481 5.59 17.13 29.25
N GLU A 482 6.43 17.32 30.29
CA GLU A 482 7.03 18.61 30.61
C GLU A 482 7.91 19.13 29.46
N MET A 483 8.67 18.24 28.80
CA MET A 483 9.43 18.62 27.60
C MET A 483 8.53 19.06 26.44
N TYR A 484 7.35 18.43 26.26
CA TYR A 484 6.36 18.89 25.29
C TYR A 484 5.84 20.29 25.62
N LYS A 485 5.60 20.62 26.89
CA LYS A 485 5.23 22.01 27.25
C LYS A 485 6.30 23.02 26.84
N VAL A 486 7.58 22.68 27.00
CA VAL A 486 8.69 23.53 26.54
C VAL A 486 8.68 23.64 25.02
N HIS A 487 8.59 22.52 24.30
CA HIS A 487 8.61 22.50 22.84
C HIS A 487 7.42 23.22 22.20
N LEU A 488 6.23 23.07 22.79
CA LEU A 488 4.99 23.65 22.28
C LEU A 488 4.90 25.18 22.49
N LYS A 489 5.82 25.81 23.23
CA LYS A 489 5.90 27.28 23.33
C LYS A 489 6.10 27.94 21.96
N ASP A 490 6.79 27.26 21.05
CA ASP A 490 7.07 27.74 19.69
C ASP A 490 5.86 27.61 18.73
N TYR A 491 4.71 27.11 19.22
CA TYR A 491 3.51 26.83 18.42
C TYR A 491 2.29 27.60 18.95
N ASP A 492 2.47 28.88 19.29
CA ASP A 492 1.34 29.77 19.54
C ASP A 492 0.44 29.93 18.30
N ILE A 493 -0.77 30.44 18.50
CA ILE A 493 -1.80 30.51 17.46
C ILE A 493 -1.40 31.38 16.26
N ASP A 494 -0.60 32.42 16.48
CA ASP A 494 -0.14 33.32 15.42
C ASP A 494 0.94 32.65 14.59
N THR A 495 1.91 32.02 15.26
CA THR A 495 2.97 31.25 14.61
C THR A 495 2.40 30.06 13.82
N VAL A 496 1.46 29.31 14.39
CA VAL A 496 0.81 28.18 13.70
C VAL A 496 0.06 28.66 12.46
N ASN A 497 -0.74 29.73 12.56
CA ASN A 497 -1.42 30.34 11.42
C ASN A 497 -0.43 30.82 10.35
N GLN A 498 0.70 31.43 10.73
CA GLN A 498 1.72 31.86 9.78
C GLN A 498 2.35 30.69 9.01
N ILE A 499 2.60 29.56 9.68
CA ILE A 499 3.21 28.38 9.07
C ILE A 499 2.21 27.66 8.15
N CYS A 500 1.01 27.35 8.66
CA CYS A 500 0.05 26.49 7.98
C CYS A 500 -1.07 27.19 7.25
N HIS A 501 -1.25 28.50 7.44
CA HIS A 501 -2.32 29.31 6.86
C HIS A 501 -3.75 28.93 7.28
N ALA A 502 -3.92 27.95 8.17
CA ALA A 502 -5.23 27.63 8.70
C ALA A 502 -5.79 28.82 9.50
N PRO A 503 -7.06 29.22 9.29
CA PRO A 503 -7.69 30.28 10.06
C PRO A 503 -7.62 30.00 11.57
N LYS A 504 -7.26 31.02 12.35
CA LYS A 504 -7.01 30.89 13.79
C LYS A 504 -8.23 30.35 14.54
N ASP A 505 -9.42 30.81 14.18
CA ASP A 505 -10.69 30.36 14.73
C ASP A 505 -10.94 28.86 14.46
N LEU A 506 -10.57 28.36 13.27
CA LEU A 506 -10.69 26.95 12.94
C LEU A 506 -9.67 26.07 13.66
N ILE A 507 -8.44 26.58 13.91
CA ILE A 507 -7.44 25.88 14.73
C ILE A 507 -7.94 25.72 16.16
N VAL A 508 -8.44 26.81 16.77
CA VAL A 508 -9.01 26.80 18.13
C VAL A 508 -10.22 25.88 18.21
N ARG A 509 -11.13 25.96 17.23
CA ARG A 509 -12.29 25.07 17.15
C ARG A 509 -11.86 23.61 17.06
N LEU A 510 -10.93 23.27 16.16
CA LEU A 510 -10.43 21.90 16.01
C LEU A 510 -9.84 21.36 17.31
N ALA A 511 -9.07 22.16 18.05
CA ALA A 511 -8.51 21.76 19.34
C ALA A 511 -9.57 21.45 20.39
N ARG A 512 -10.57 22.35 20.53
CA ARG A 512 -11.67 22.17 21.48
C ARG A 512 -12.58 21.01 21.11
N ASP A 513 -12.87 20.84 19.82
CA ASP A 513 -13.69 19.72 19.32
C ASP A 513 -12.97 18.39 19.60
N ILE A 514 -11.66 18.27 19.33
CA ILE A 514 -10.88 17.06 19.68
C ILE A 514 -10.81 16.84 21.20
N GLY A 515 -10.68 17.91 21.99
CA GLY A 515 -10.61 17.85 23.45
C GLY A 515 -11.92 17.45 24.14
N THR A 516 -13.08 17.71 23.52
CA THR A 516 -14.40 17.56 24.15
C THR A 516 -15.28 16.49 23.51
N ILE A 517 -15.17 16.26 22.20
CA ILE A 517 -15.90 15.19 21.52
C ILE A 517 -15.15 13.87 21.74
N LYS A 518 -15.88 12.80 22.08
CA LYS A 518 -15.34 11.43 22.15
C LYS A 518 -16.40 10.40 21.70
N PRO A 519 -16.05 9.42 20.84
CA PRO A 519 -14.73 9.16 20.25
C PRO A 519 -14.40 10.03 19.01
N VAL A 520 -13.10 10.30 18.82
CA VAL A 520 -12.52 11.05 17.67
C VAL A 520 -11.55 10.17 16.90
N GLU A 521 -11.69 10.18 15.59
CA GLU A 521 -10.77 9.51 14.67
C GLU A 521 -10.22 10.48 13.61
N ILE A 522 -8.99 10.21 13.17
CA ILE A 522 -8.31 10.90 12.08
C ILE A 522 -8.01 9.87 10.99
N HIS A 523 -8.41 10.16 9.77
CA HIS A 523 -8.14 9.35 8.59
C HIS A 523 -7.25 10.13 7.62
N TYR A 524 -6.09 9.56 7.29
CA TYR A 524 -5.19 10.07 6.25
C TYR A 524 -4.79 8.98 5.27
N GLY A 525 -3.95 9.32 4.30
CA GLY A 525 -3.43 8.38 3.32
C GLY A 525 -2.36 9.01 2.46
N GLU A 526 -2.48 8.83 1.15
CA GLU A 526 -1.51 9.25 0.14
C GLU A 526 -1.18 10.74 0.22
N GLY A 527 -2.20 11.58 0.45
CA GLY A 527 -2.02 13.03 0.58
C GLY A 527 -1.17 13.47 1.77
N ILE A 528 -0.82 12.57 2.69
CA ILE A 528 0.08 12.83 3.83
C ILE A 528 1.33 11.95 3.76
N CYS A 529 1.17 10.67 3.43
CA CYS A 529 2.24 9.69 3.41
C CYS A 529 3.22 9.87 2.24
N HIS A 530 2.84 10.58 1.17
CA HIS A 530 3.69 10.81 -0.02
C HIS A 530 4.59 12.05 0.11
N TYR A 531 4.74 12.61 1.31
CA TYR A 531 5.67 13.69 1.62
C TYR A 531 6.97 13.18 2.26
N PHE A 532 8.08 13.90 2.01
CA PHE A 532 9.40 13.54 2.54
C PHE A 532 9.42 13.40 4.07
N HIS A 533 8.69 14.26 4.79
CA HIS A 533 8.60 14.21 6.25
C HIS A 533 7.32 13.52 6.77
N ALA A 534 6.73 12.58 6.00
CA ALA A 534 5.55 11.83 6.41
C ALA A 534 5.67 11.19 7.81
N THR A 535 6.89 10.81 8.24
CA THR A 535 7.14 10.29 9.59
C THR A 535 6.72 11.27 10.66
N MET A 536 7.02 12.56 10.49
CA MET A 536 6.65 13.61 11.43
C MET A 536 5.16 13.94 11.33
N HIS A 537 4.60 13.99 10.12
CA HIS A 537 3.16 14.16 9.91
C HIS A 537 2.35 13.13 10.69
N ASN A 538 2.57 11.83 10.45
CA ASN A 538 1.77 10.81 11.11
C ASN A 538 1.97 10.84 12.62
N ARG A 539 3.18 11.13 13.12
CA ARG A 539 3.40 11.25 14.58
C ARG A 539 2.64 12.44 15.18
N ALA A 540 2.59 13.57 14.48
CA ALA A 540 1.92 14.77 14.94
C ALA A 540 0.40 14.55 15.14
N SER A 541 -0.27 13.80 14.26
CA SER A 541 -1.70 13.50 14.42
C SER A 541 -2.03 12.63 15.64
N TYR A 542 -1.08 11.80 16.09
CA TYR A 542 -1.28 11.01 17.32
C TYR A 542 -1.22 11.88 18.58
N VAL A 543 -0.48 12.99 18.60
CA VAL A 543 -0.30 13.80 19.82
C VAL A 543 -1.64 14.26 20.43
N PRO A 544 -2.54 14.95 19.71
CA PRO A 544 -3.81 15.36 20.28
C PRO A 544 -4.72 14.16 20.62
N LEU A 545 -4.66 13.05 19.89
CA LEU A 545 -5.45 11.85 20.22
C LEU A 545 -4.93 11.14 21.47
N MET A 546 -3.62 11.09 21.68
CA MET A 546 -3.02 10.55 22.90
C MET A 546 -3.34 11.42 24.11
N LEU A 547 -3.28 12.75 23.95
CA LEU A 547 -3.64 13.70 25.02
C LEU A 547 -5.11 13.59 25.42
N THR A 548 -6.00 13.15 24.52
CA THR A 548 -7.45 13.10 24.77
C THR A 548 -7.99 11.69 24.98
N GLY A 549 -7.13 10.67 25.04
CA GLY A 549 -7.54 9.27 25.22
C GLY A 549 -8.30 8.67 24.03
N ASN A 550 -8.11 9.23 22.83
CA ASN A 550 -8.75 8.81 21.59
C ASN A 550 -7.91 7.77 20.80
N VAL A 551 -7.17 6.89 21.46
CA VAL A 551 -6.46 5.76 20.80
C VAL A 551 -6.81 4.44 21.49
N GLY A 552 -7.44 3.53 20.76
CA GLY A 552 -7.83 2.19 21.25
C GLY A 552 -9.34 1.95 21.36
N PRO A 553 -10.16 2.90 21.87
CA PRO A 553 -11.61 2.81 21.80
C PRO A 553 -12.14 2.68 20.36
N LYS A 554 -13.34 2.11 20.20
CA LYS A 554 -14.03 2.04 18.89
C LYS A 554 -14.39 3.45 18.40
N GLY A 555 -14.30 3.67 17.09
CA GLY A 555 -14.56 4.97 16.45
C GLY A 555 -13.51 6.02 16.77
N SER A 556 -12.32 5.58 17.20
CA SER A 556 -11.23 6.46 17.61
C SER A 556 -9.91 6.06 16.97
N GLY A 557 -8.96 6.98 16.94
CA GLY A 557 -7.57 6.71 16.57
C GLY A 557 -7.12 7.42 15.31
N SER A 558 -5.87 7.15 14.92
CA SER A 558 -5.21 7.77 13.78
C SER A 558 -4.91 6.67 12.77
N HIS A 559 -5.67 6.65 11.67
CA HIS A 559 -5.74 5.56 10.71
C HIS A 559 -5.24 6.01 9.34
N THR A 560 -4.52 5.14 8.64
CA THR A 560 -4.06 5.40 7.28
C THR A 560 -4.78 4.51 6.29
N TRP A 561 -5.03 5.07 5.11
CA TRP A 561 -5.69 4.34 4.04
C TRP A 561 -4.98 4.65 2.74
N ALA A 562 -4.32 3.65 2.17
CA ALA A 562 -3.68 3.78 0.87
C ALA A 562 -4.15 2.64 -0.06
N GLY A 563 -3.22 1.91 -0.69
CA GLY A 563 -3.53 0.69 -1.45
C GLY A 563 -3.75 -0.55 -0.58
N ASN A 564 -3.83 -1.73 -1.19
CA ASN A 564 -4.22 -2.97 -0.55
C ASN A 564 -3.02 -3.72 0.06
N TYR A 565 -2.63 -3.34 1.28
CA TYR A 565 -1.42 -3.83 1.95
C TYR A 565 -1.65 -4.86 3.06
N LYS A 566 -2.86 -5.00 3.63
CA LYS A 566 -3.09 -5.78 4.87
C LYS A 566 -3.74 -7.14 4.63
N ALA A 567 -3.05 -8.23 5.04
CA ALA A 567 -3.38 -9.62 4.73
C ALA A 567 -4.09 -10.37 5.87
N GLY A 568 -5.37 -10.10 6.16
CA GLY A 568 -6.07 -10.72 7.31
C GLY A 568 -5.97 -12.27 7.38
N ASN A 569 -6.24 -12.97 6.28
CA ASN A 569 -6.38 -14.44 6.25
C ASN A 569 -5.08 -15.22 5.99
N TYR A 570 -3.96 -14.54 5.72
CA TYR A 570 -2.66 -15.17 5.42
C TYR A 570 -1.56 -14.73 6.37
N GLN A 571 -1.91 -14.14 7.52
CA GLN A 571 -0.92 -13.88 8.56
C GLN A 571 -0.48 -15.20 9.18
N GLY A 572 0.83 -15.39 9.30
CA GLY A 572 1.37 -16.55 10.00
C GLY A 572 1.04 -16.46 11.50
N SER A 573 0.55 -17.55 12.07
CA SER A 573 0.27 -17.68 13.50
C SER A 573 0.49 -19.13 13.94
N HIS A 574 0.50 -19.38 15.25
CA HIS A 574 0.63 -20.74 15.77
C HIS A 574 -0.52 -21.68 15.35
N TRP A 575 -1.71 -21.14 15.02
CA TRP A 575 -2.87 -21.92 14.55
C TRP A 575 -3.05 -21.94 13.02
N SER A 576 -2.52 -20.95 12.29
CA SER A 576 -2.63 -20.88 10.82
C SER A 576 -1.36 -21.35 10.10
N GLY A 577 -0.33 -21.73 10.85
CA GLY A 577 0.97 -22.12 10.32
C GLY A 577 1.77 -20.93 9.80
N PRO A 578 2.64 -21.13 8.78
CA PRO A 578 3.51 -20.08 8.26
C PRO A 578 2.79 -18.96 7.50
N GLY A 579 1.47 -19.08 7.32
CA GLY A 579 0.65 -18.15 6.55
C GLY A 579 1.25 -17.92 5.17
N PHE A 580 1.50 -16.66 4.84
CA PHE A 580 2.04 -16.26 3.55
C PHE A 580 3.39 -16.91 3.20
N ALA A 581 4.22 -17.19 4.20
CA ALA A 581 5.54 -17.77 3.99
C ALA A 581 5.46 -19.20 3.41
N ALA A 582 4.38 -19.94 3.66
CA ALA A 582 4.13 -21.25 3.08
C ALA A 582 4.07 -21.20 1.54
N MET A 583 3.63 -20.07 0.97
CA MET A 583 3.46 -19.92 -0.47
C MET A 583 4.72 -19.40 -1.16
N VAL A 584 5.39 -18.42 -0.56
CA VAL A 584 6.51 -17.72 -1.22
C VAL A 584 7.89 -18.23 -0.83
N ALA A 585 7.99 -18.93 0.29
CA ALA A 585 9.26 -19.39 0.85
C ALA A 585 9.26 -20.90 1.14
N GLU A 586 8.44 -21.69 0.43
CA GLU A 586 8.60 -23.15 0.40
C GLU A 586 10.05 -23.52 0.03
N ASP A 587 10.63 -24.53 0.69
CA ASP A 587 11.97 -25.01 0.36
C ASP A 587 12.02 -25.64 -1.05
N PRO A 588 12.68 -25.03 -2.04
CA PRO A 588 12.77 -25.58 -3.39
C PRO A 588 13.53 -26.90 -3.48
N PHE A 589 14.34 -27.26 -2.47
CA PHE A 589 15.06 -28.54 -2.44
C PHE A 589 14.25 -29.66 -1.80
N ASN A 590 13.16 -29.33 -1.10
CA ASN A 590 12.30 -30.28 -0.41
C ASN A 590 10.81 -29.85 -0.56
N PRO A 591 10.29 -29.80 -1.80
CA PRO A 591 8.92 -29.35 -2.03
C PRO A 591 7.90 -30.31 -1.41
N ILE A 592 6.76 -29.77 -0.97
CA ILE A 592 5.66 -30.61 -0.50
C ILE A 592 4.86 -31.08 -1.71
N LEU A 593 4.93 -32.38 -2.00
CA LEU A 593 4.19 -33.00 -3.11
C LEU A 593 2.89 -33.67 -2.65
N ASP A 594 2.78 -33.98 -1.36
CA ASP A 594 1.57 -34.56 -0.76
C ASP A 594 0.58 -33.44 -0.41
N VAL A 595 -0.53 -33.40 -1.14
CA VAL A 595 -1.60 -32.40 -0.96
C VAL A 595 -2.36 -32.53 0.37
N SER A 596 -2.21 -33.67 1.07
CA SER A 596 -2.81 -33.89 2.39
C SER A 596 -1.91 -33.42 3.54
N GLN A 597 -0.64 -33.13 3.27
CA GLN A 597 0.31 -32.73 4.30
C GLN A 597 0.05 -31.29 4.77
N ASN A 598 -0.04 -31.10 6.09
CA ASN A 598 -0.06 -29.78 6.71
C ASN A 598 1.30 -29.07 6.55
N VAL A 599 1.28 -27.79 6.17
CA VAL A 599 2.48 -26.96 6.04
C VAL A 599 2.78 -26.27 7.36
N ASP A 600 3.99 -26.49 7.90
CA ASP A 600 4.47 -25.82 9.10
C ASP A 600 5.82 -25.09 8.84
N TRP A 601 6.36 -24.44 9.87
CA TRP A 601 7.59 -23.64 9.74
C TRP A 601 8.84 -24.45 9.37
N LYS A 602 8.84 -25.79 9.52
CA LYS A 602 9.95 -26.65 9.10
C LYS A 602 10.01 -26.82 7.57
N ASN A 603 8.87 -26.58 6.90
CA ASN A 603 8.75 -26.69 5.44
C ASN A 603 9.10 -25.40 4.71
N VAL A 604 9.31 -24.31 5.46
CA VAL A 604 9.59 -22.98 4.91
C VAL A 604 11.07 -22.69 5.02
N LYS A 605 11.69 -22.39 3.87
CA LYS A 605 13.08 -21.97 3.77
C LYS A 605 13.22 -20.81 2.79
N GLY A 606 13.37 -19.61 3.37
CA GLY A 606 13.57 -18.38 2.62
C GLY A 606 15.01 -18.21 2.12
N TYR A 607 15.22 -18.42 0.83
CA TYR A 607 16.43 -18.07 0.08
C TYR A 607 16.35 -16.66 -0.53
N LEU A 608 15.13 -16.21 -0.84
CA LEU A 608 14.86 -14.85 -1.31
C LEU A 608 15.23 -13.82 -0.22
N LYS A 609 15.58 -12.59 -0.63
CA LYS A 609 15.83 -11.48 0.31
C LYS A 609 15.05 -10.25 -0.13
N GLY A 610 14.36 -9.61 0.82
CA GLY A 610 13.64 -8.37 0.57
C GLY A 610 14.58 -7.25 0.12
N GLU A 611 14.10 -6.38 -0.77
CA GLU A 611 14.82 -5.20 -1.23
C GLU A 611 13.86 -4.07 -1.57
N GLU A 612 14.27 -2.85 -1.26
CA GLU A 612 13.49 -1.66 -1.55
C GLU A 612 13.66 -1.23 -3.01
N VAL A 613 12.53 -1.09 -3.72
CA VAL A 613 12.52 -0.72 -5.15
C VAL A 613 13.01 0.71 -5.38
N SER A 614 12.96 1.56 -4.36
CA SER A 614 13.37 2.96 -4.47
C SER A 614 14.84 3.13 -4.87
N TYR A 615 15.71 2.16 -4.55
CA TYR A 615 17.11 2.17 -4.99
C TYR A 615 17.26 2.09 -6.51
N TRP A 616 16.36 1.37 -7.19
CA TRP A 616 16.35 1.22 -8.65
C TRP A 616 16.10 2.57 -9.33
N ALA A 617 15.09 3.32 -8.89
CA ALA A 617 14.84 4.68 -9.39
C ALA A 617 15.97 5.67 -9.00
N HIS A 618 16.69 5.39 -7.90
CA HIS A 618 17.89 6.12 -7.51
C HIS A 618 19.16 5.60 -8.23
N ARG A 619 19.09 5.45 -9.55
CA ARG A 619 20.20 4.98 -10.42
C ARG A 619 20.81 3.64 -10.00
N ASP A 620 20.01 2.78 -9.37
CA ASP A 620 20.43 1.48 -8.82
C ASP A 620 21.62 1.57 -7.86
N LYS A 621 21.58 2.54 -6.93
CA LYS A 621 22.64 2.81 -5.94
C LYS A 621 22.15 2.77 -4.51
N ALA A 622 23.02 2.33 -3.61
CA ALA A 622 22.84 2.51 -2.18
C ALA A 622 23.13 3.96 -1.76
N LEU A 623 22.48 4.42 -0.69
CA LEU A 623 22.68 5.74 -0.11
C LEU A 623 24.01 5.77 0.67
N ILE A 624 25.05 6.19 -0.03
CA ILE A 624 26.41 6.36 0.51
C ILE A 624 26.83 7.80 0.23
N VAL A 625 27.14 8.54 1.29
CA VAL A 625 27.43 9.98 1.23
C VAL A 625 28.78 10.25 1.88
N ASN A 626 29.61 11.07 1.23
CA ASN A 626 30.81 11.63 1.86
C ASN A 626 30.38 12.85 2.67
N THR A 627 30.37 12.70 4.00
CA THR A 627 30.04 13.78 4.93
C THR A 627 31.32 14.51 5.35
N PRO A 628 31.27 15.85 5.59
CA PRO A 628 32.45 16.59 6.06
C PRO A 628 33.03 16.03 7.37
N ARG A 629 32.18 15.57 8.30
CA ARG A 629 32.60 15.12 9.64
C ARG A 629 33.00 13.65 9.70
N TYR A 630 32.33 12.77 8.97
CA TYR A 630 32.49 11.31 9.11
C TYR A 630 33.08 10.65 7.86
N GLY A 631 33.47 11.44 6.85
CA GLY A 631 33.91 10.93 5.55
C GLY A 631 32.82 10.09 4.91
N ARG A 632 33.21 8.99 4.26
CA ARG A 632 32.31 8.08 3.53
C ARG A 632 31.39 7.32 4.49
N LYS A 633 30.12 7.72 4.55
CA LYS A 633 29.08 7.11 5.40
C LYS A 633 28.08 6.31 4.57
N VAL A 634 27.85 5.07 4.98
CA VAL A 634 26.85 4.16 4.38
C VAL A 634 25.55 4.26 5.18
N PHE A 635 24.61 5.10 4.73
CA PHE A 635 23.33 5.30 5.42
C PHE A 635 22.35 4.13 5.21
N THR A 636 22.43 3.45 4.06
CA THR A 636 21.65 2.23 3.82
C THR A 636 21.92 1.12 4.85
N GLY A 637 23.09 1.11 5.48
CA GLY A 637 23.49 0.08 6.44
C GLY A 637 23.66 -1.31 5.80
N ARG A 638 23.88 -2.33 6.63
CA ARG A 638 24.16 -3.71 6.16
C ARG A 638 22.90 -4.54 5.94
N THR A 639 21.86 -4.32 6.73
CA THR A 639 20.65 -5.15 6.72
C THR A 639 19.82 -4.93 5.44
N HIS A 640 19.78 -3.70 4.93
CA HIS A 640 18.95 -3.28 3.80
C HIS A 640 19.75 -3.00 2.52
N MET A 641 21.04 -3.34 2.47
CA MET A 641 21.88 -3.12 1.29
C MET A 641 21.26 -3.76 0.03
N PRO A 642 21.00 -2.97 -1.04
CA PRO A 642 20.57 -3.51 -2.32
C PRO A 642 21.70 -4.24 -3.02
N THR A 643 21.37 -5.09 -3.97
CA THR A 643 22.32 -5.68 -4.91
C THR A 643 22.15 -5.07 -6.30
N PRO A 644 23.16 -5.13 -7.19
CA PRO A 644 23.01 -4.66 -8.57
C PRO A 644 21.84 -5.31 -9.30
N THR A 645 21.16 -4.57 -10.19
CA THR A 645 19.98 -5.02 -10.92
C THR A 645 20.34 -5.41 -12.35
N LYS A 646 20.12 -6.69 -12.69
CA LYS A 646 20.41 -7.22 -14.04
C LYS A 646 19.26 -7.96 -14.70
N LEU A 647 18.32 -8.43 -13.91
CA LEU A 647 17.07 -9.00 -14.38
C LEU A 647 15.95 -8.42 -13.53
N VAL A 648 14.88 -7.95 -14.18
CA VAL A 648 13.66 -7.50 -13.51
C VAL A 648 12.49 -8.28 -14.08
N TRP A 649 11.68 -8.90 -13.23
CA TRP A 649 10.42 -9.53 -13.62
C TRP A 649 9.31 -9.06 -12.69
N PHE A 650 8.33 -8.38 -13.28
CA PHE A 650 7.14 -7.97 -12.57
C PHE A 650 5.85 -8.56 -13.14
N VAL A 651 4.87 -8.79 -12.27
CA VAL A 651 3.61 -9.47 -12.59
C VAL A 651 2.41 -8.63 -12.16
N ASN A 652 1.51 -8.33 -13.10
CA ASN A 652 0.26 -7.58 -12.88
C ASN A 652 0.52 -6.23 -12.17
N VAL A 653 1.52 -5.49 -12.65
CA VAL A 653 1.90 -4.20 -12.07
C VAL A 653 2.55 -3.31 -13.12
N ASN A 654 2.05 -2.09 -13.24
CA ASN A 654 2.59 -1.07 -14.12
C ASN A 654 3.79 -0.36 -13.45
N VAL A 655 4.82 -1.14 -13.07
CA VAL A 655 5.91 -0.69 -12.19
C VAL A 655 6.78 0.43 -12.79
N ILE A 656 7.09 0.41 -14.09
CA ILE A 656 7.90 1.44 -14.75
C ILE A 656 7.10 2.74 -14.82
N ASN A 657 5.84 2.67 -15.28
CA ASN A 657 4.99 3.85 -15.41
C ASN A 657 4.65 4.50 -14.06
N ASN A 658 4.52 3.71 -13.00
CA ASN A 658 4.27 4.24 -11.66
C ASN A 658 5.54 4.76 -10.97
N ALA A 659 6.73 4.52 -11.55
CA ALA A 659 7.97 4.88 -10.90
C ALA A 659 8.16 6.39 -10.84
N LYS A 660 8.55 6.85 -9.65
CA LYS A 660 9.07 8.19 -9.48
C LYS A 660 10.39 8.27 -10.27
N TRP A 661 10.70 9.46 -10.80
CA TRP A 661 11.90 9.67 -11.62
C TRP A 661 11.93 8.84 -12.92
N PHE A 662 10.78 8.72 -13.59
CA PHE A 662 10.61 7.93 -14.82
C PHE A 662 11.72 8.12 -15.86
N TYR A 663 12.08 9.37 -16.19
CA TYR A 663 13.11 9.64 -17.20
C TYR A 663 14.46 9.03 -16.82
N GLU A 664 14.92 9.28 -15.59
CA GLU A 664 16.17 8.73 -15.07
C GLU A 664 16.14 7.21 -15.02
N LEU A 665 15.01 6.64 -14.63
CA LEU A 665 14.84 5.19 -14.59
C LEU A 665 14.95 4.55 -15.97
N VAL A 666 14.20 5.05 -16.95
CA VAL A 666 14.09 4.45 -18.28
C VAL A 666 15.38 4.67 -19.07
N PHE A 667 15.90 5.89 -19.10
CA PHE A 667 16.98 6.27 -20.01
C PHE A 667 18.38 6.20 -19.39
N ASN A 668 18.51 6.03 -18.08
CA ASN A 668 19.82 5.90 -17.43
C ASN A 668 19.95 4.60 -16.64
N THR A 669 18.98 4.25 -15.78
CA THR A 669 19.06 3.03 -14.97
C THR A 669 18.85 1.77 -15.82
N ASN A 670 17.76 1.69 -16.58
CA ASN A 670 17.33 0.48 -17.27
C ASN A 670 18.26 0.09 -18.43
N ASN A 671 19.04 1.04 -18.95
CA ASN A 671 20.09 0.76 -19.94
C ASN A 671 21.09 -0.29 -19.45
N ASN A 672 21.29 -0.38 -18.12
CA ASN A 672 22.20 -1.33 -17.49
C ASN A 672 21.53 -2.64 -17.04
N VAL A 673 20.23 -2.80 -17.27
CA VAL A 673 19.46 -4.02 -16.99
C VAL A 673 19.43 -4.87 -18.25
N ASP A 674 19.81 -6.14 -18.13
CA ASP A 674 20.00 -7.04 -19.28
C ASP A 674 18.69 -7.70 -19.72
N MET A 675 17.71 -7.78 -18.82
CA MET A 675 16.44 -8.44 -19.09
C MET A 675 15.32 -7.83 -18.23
N ILE A 676 14.25 -7.36 -18.89
CA ILE A 676 13.04 -6.85 -18.25
C ILE A 676 11.83 -7.64 -18.75
N VAL A 677 11.07 -8.24 -17.83
CA VAL A 677 9.90 -9.06 -18.12
C VAL A 677 8.64 -8.45 -17.48
N ALA A 678 7.63 -8.21 -18.30
CA ALA A 678 6.33 -7.66 -17.91
C ALA A 678 5.21 -8.67 -18.12
N GLN A 679 4.84 -9.42 -17.09
CA GLN A 679 3.70 -10.33 -17.19
C GLN A 679 2.42 -9.59 -16.80
N ASP A 680 1.63 -9.15 -17.79
CA ASP A 680 0.44 -8.33 -17.54
C ASP A 680 -0.78 -8.76 -18.39
N ILE A 681 -1.97 -8.42 -17.90
CA ILE A 681 -3.25 -8.69 -18.58
C ILE A 681 -3.55 -7.69 -19.68
N GLU A 682 -2.94 -6.51 -19.62
CA GLU A 682 -3.08 -5.43 -20.61
C GLU A 682 -1.69 -4.92 -21.01
N PHE A 683 -1.57 -4.42 -22.24
CA PHE A 683 -0.37 -3.77 -22.70
C PHE A 683 -0.26 -2.37 -22.05
N THR A 684 0.53 -2.28 -20.99
CA THR A 684 0.73 -1.05 -20.20
C THR A 684 2.01 -0.33 -20.62
N GLY A 685 2.22 0.89 -20.11
CA GLY A 685 3.50 1.60 -20.30
C GLY A 685 4.71 0.78 -19.81
N SER A 686 4.55 -0.06 -18.78
CA SER A 686 5.61 -1.02 -18.42
C SER A 686 5.93 -2.03 -19.52
N CYS A 687 4.92 -2.53 -20.24
CA CYS A 687 5.12 -3.49 -21.33
C CYS A 687 5.95 -2.88 -22.46
N GLU A 688 5.70 -1.61 -22.79
CA GLU A 688 6.41 -0.86 -23.84
C GLU A 688 7.93 -0.80 -23.61
N TYR A 689 8.36 -0.67 -22.35
CA TYR A 689 9.77 -0.61 -21.97
C TYR A 689 10.34 -1.95 -21.48
N SER A 690 9.69 -3.07 -21.79
CA SER A 690 10.15 -4.42 -21.42
C SER A 690 10.70 -5.20 -22.62
N ASP A 691 11.46 -6.26 -22.33
CA ASP A 691 12.01 -7.14 -23.37
C ASP A 691 11.05 -8.29 -23.71
N ILE A 692 10.28 -8.77 -22.73
CA ILE A 692 9.30 -9.85 -22.87
C ILE A 692 8.00 -9.44 -22.17
N VAL A 693 6.86 -9.64 -22.85
CA VAL A 693 5.51 -9.34 -22.37
C VAL A 693 4.64 -10.59 -22.39
#